data_AF-M0JWQ7-F1
#
_entry.id   AF-M0JWQ7-F1
#
_cell.length_a   1.000
_cell.length_b   1.000
_cell.length_c   1.000
_cell.angle_alpha   90.00
_cell.angle_beta   90.00
_cell.angle_gamma   90.00
#
_symmetry.space_group_name_H-M   'P 1'
#
loop_
_entity.id
_entity.type
_entity.pdbx_description
1 polymer ?
#
loop_
_entity_poly.entity_id
_entity_poly.type
_entity_poly.pdbx_seq_one_letter_code
_entity_poly.pdbx_strand_id
1 'polypeptide(L)'
;MGTEVGGPALDRQVETPADNNETQQENPDSVSNGEYSDETAAWLARTMGGRLENSSIALSNAQYDQARSVLGDDYDTRLEQYVEVAGDTSSETDDTAAREFEAARENQRNLTNEVQRYRQQYAAYQTARERGNEREARITARAMERTASNISDRGDELNQNFERIENTTSVDLSSGQTEINETTANITATQAAIREETLVGTTLTVQPIDSTASFSDPGTVSGQIQTENGSVIADKAVELRIENRTRTVQTDSSGVFETQYRPRSVRLGSQSISIEYVPEADSVYLSDNDTFTIDVQQVTPDVTSDIAPDMVGYGDQLNATASVIVASDGVDAVPVEFAIGDTVIARTTTGPNGTVTETIRLPATVNDGERQVVARVPYADRAIAGVQSETPVVVVETRTNLSVSASRTDGGALVRGQLQTVAGDPVTGRPVRLQIGAGGTQRVETNRNGSFQTVFENPQGNESVTVTATYDEPRTNLGNATATATLAAGSGGGNPPVGSDGNPAAAFRNAVIGSSWLPVFGGGVALAVVVAAWFIVPRVRQSRETDSPVPTETDDTSMTDPNPSATSSDETTPTFEDRAESYLDSGNYDAAAMVAYTTVHDVLAVENGIDQGATHWELLQRSQEHGVPEDRMADLETVVETFETAAFAPTSVDRSRAEAAVDRAREIKSNGDR
;
A
#
# COMPACT_ATOMS: atom_id res chain seq x y z
N MET A 1 42.82 63.45 -62.48
CA MET A 1 44.21 63.76 -62.09
C MET A 1 44.18 64.34 -60.70
N GLY A 2 44.83 63.69 -59.74
CA GLY A 2 44.88 64.09 -58.33
C GLY A 2 45.28 62.91 -57.46
N THR A 3 46.57 62.80 -57.18
CA THR A 3 47.25 61.80 -56.35
C THR A 3 47.38 62.29 -54.91
N GLU A 4 47.01 61.47 -53.92
CA GLU A 4 47.47 61.48 -52.51
C GLU A 4 47.43 60.00 -52.05
N VAL A 5 48.50 59.28 -51.72
CA VAL A 5 49.56 59.43 -50.70
C VAL A 5 49.04 59.30 -49.25
N GLY A 6 48.86 58.04 -48.81
CA GLY A 6 49.60 57.38 -47.72
C GLY A 6 49.66 57.96 -46.29
N GLY A 7 48.98 57.26 -45.37
CA GLY A 7 49.49 56.84 -44.04
C GLY A 7 48.82 57.47 -42.80
N PRO A 8 48.88 56.84 -41.59
CA PRO A 8 49.04 55.43 -41.23
C PRO A 8 47.93 54.92 -40.27
N ALA A 9 48.04 53.64 -39.89
CA ALA A 9 47.13 52.84 -39.09
C ALA A 9 46.74 53.44 -37.72
N LEU A 10 45.46 53.32 -37.39
CA LEU A 10 44.94 53.37 -36.02
C LEU A 10 44.29 52.03 -35.72
N ASP A 11 45.00 51.24 -34.93
CA ASP A 11 44.44 50.14 -34.15
C ASP A 11 43.29 50.69 -33.31
N ARG A 12 42.08 50.18 -33.56
CA ARG A 12 40.95 50.35 -32.65
C ARG A 12 40.53 48.95 -32.26
N GLN A 13 41.14 48.44 -31.19
CA GLN A 13 40.60 47.34 -30.42
C GLN A 13 39.16 47.70 -30.05
N VAL A 14 38.21 46.98 -30.62
CA VAL A 14 36.83 46.95 -30.14
C VAL A 14 36.83 45.85 -29.08
N GLU A 15 36.88 46.25 -27.81
CA GLU A 15 36.55 45.36 -26.71
C GLU A 15 35.14 44.84 -26.93
N THR A 16 35.03 43.52 -27.12
CA THR A 16 33.75 42.83 -27.16
C THR A 16 33.31 42.65 -25.70
N PRO A 17 32.07 43.01 -25.32
CA PRO A 17 31.58 42.77 -23.97
C PRO A 17 31.69 41.29 -23.63
N ALA A 18 32.23 40.98 -22.46
CA ALA A 18 32.19 39.64 -21.89
C ALA A 18 30.75 39.36 -21.45
N ASP A 19 29.95 38.81 -22.37
CA ASP A 19 28.72 38.12 -22.01
C ASP A 19 29.13 36.80 -21.34
N ASN A 20 29.16 36.79 -20.01
CA ASN A 20 29.18 35.59 -19.19
C ASN A 20 27.77 34.95 -19.21
N ASN A 21 27.33 34.52 -20.40
CA ASN A 21 26.16 33.68 -20.53
C ASN A 21 26.64 32.23 -20.56
N GLU A 22 26.46 31.53 -19.45
CA GLU A 22 26.64 30.09 -19.35
C GLU A 22 25.89 29.41 -20.50
N THR A 23 26.59 28.52 -21.20
CA THR A 23 26.10 27.90 -22.42
C THR A 23 25.03 26.87 -22.06
N GLN A 24 23.75 27.25 -22.06
CA GLN A 24 22.66 26.35 -21.67
C GLN A 24 22.30 25.28 -22.72
N GLN A 25 22.94 25.28 -23.90
CA GLN A 25 22.72 24.25 -24.92
C GLN A 25 24.04 23.82 -25.56
N GLU A 26 24.43 22.58 -25.28
CA GLU A 26 25.52 21.88 -25.96
C GLU A 26 24.98 20.95 -27.05
N ASN A 27 25.84 20.65 -28.03
CA ASN A 27 25.49 19.77 -29.14
C ASN A 27 25.33 18.32 -28.64
N PRO A 28 24.18 17.64 -28.85
CA PRO A 28 23.94 16.31 -28.30
C PRO A 28 24.97 15.25 -28.73
N ASP A 29 25.67 15.45 -29.85
CA ASP A 29 26.73 14.54 -30.31
C ASP A 29 28.10 14.77 -29.62
N SER A 30 28.26 15.84 -28.82
CA SER A 30 29.50 16.15 -28.09
C SER A 30 29.42 15.85 -26.59
N VAL A 31 28.26 15.46 -26.09
CA VAL A 31 28.03 15.19 -24.66
C VAL A 31 28.19 13.69 -24.40
N SER A 32 28.96 13.32 -23.38
CA SER A 32 29.03 11.92 -22.94
C SER A 32 27.84 11.58 -22.03
N ASN A 33 27.30 10.36 -22.12
CA ASN A 33 26.07 9.90 -21.43
C ASN A 33 26.07 9.97 -19.88
N GLY A 34 27.06 10.59 -19.23
CA GLY A 34 27.11 10.76 -17.78
C GLY A 34 27.62 12.13 -17.32
N GLU A 35 27.76 13.12 -18.20
CA GLU A 35 28.35 14.42 -17.84
C GLU A 35 27.36 15.37 -17.14
N TYR A 36 26.04 15.13 -17.29
CA TYR A 36 24.97 15.94 -16.69
C TYR A 36 23.92 15.12 -15.92
N SER A 37 24.20 13.84 -15.62
CA SER A 37 23.27 12.96 -14.90
C SER A 37 22.95 13.49 -13.50
N ASP A 38 23.96 13.99 -12.78
CA ASP A 38 23.82 14.48 -11.41
C ASP A 38 22.99 15.79 -11.36
N GLU A 39 23.20 16.70 -12.31
CA GLU A 39 22.43 17.95 -12.42
C GLU A 39 20.97 17.69 -12.80
N THR A 40 20.75 16.75 -13.71
CA THR A 40 19.41 16.34 -14.15
C THR A 40 18.66 15.63 -13.01
N ALA A 41 19.31 14.72 -12.29
CA ALA A 41 18.76 14.07 -11.11
C ALA A 41 18.40 15.08 -10.01
N ALA A 42 19.27 16.06 -9.75
CA ALA A 42 18.98 17.12 -8.78
C ALA A 42 17.78 18.00 -9.19
N TRP A 43 17.66 18.34 -10.49
CA TRP A 43 16.50 19.07 -11.00
C TRP A 43 15.19 18.28 -10.88
N LEU A 44 15.22 16.98 -11.22
CA LEU A 44 14.08 16.08 -11.08
C LEU A 44 13.66 15.93 -9.61
N ALA A 45 14.62 15.75 -8.70
CA ALA A 45 14.37 15.68 -7.27
C ALA A 45 13.69 16.95 -6.74
N ARG A 46 14.18 18.15 -7.10
CA ARG A 46 13.53 19.43 -6.72
C ARG A 46 12.12 19.56 -7.30
N THR A 47 11.92 19.14 -8.55
CA THR A 47 10.61 19.19 -9.20
C THR A 47 9.60 18.26 -8.52
N MET A 48 10.00 17.04 -8.17
CA MET A 48 9.16 16.10 -7.43
C MET A 48 8.90 16.58 -6.00
N GLY A 49 9.93 17.12 -5.33
CA GLY A 49 9.82 17.72 -4.01
C GLY A 49 8.80 18.86 -3.95
N GLY A 50 8.89 19.81 -4.89
CA GLY A 50 7.92 20.91 -4.98
C GLY A 50 6.49 20.42 -5.22
N ARG A 51 6.29 19.32 -5.96
CA ARG A 51 4.95 18.71 -6.14
C ARG A 51 4.40 18.09 -4.86
N LEU A 52 5.26 17.46 -4.04
CA LEU A 52 4.87 16.93 -2.73
C LEU A 52 4.50 18.05 -1.75
N GLU A 53 5.26 19.15 -1.76
CA GLU A 53 4.97 20.34 -0.96
C GLU A 53 3.67 21.02 -1.39
N ASN A 54 3.48 21.24 -2.69
CA ASN A 54 2.23 21.79 -3.25
C ASN A 54 1.02 20.91 -2.94
N SER A 55 1.19 19.58 -2.90
CA SER A 55 0.14 18.66 -2.47
C SER A 55 -0.22 18.85 -1.00
N SER A 56 0.78 19.07 -0.14
CA SER A 56 0.60 19.30 1.30
C SER A 56 -0.12 20.62 1.59
N ILE A 57 0.23 21.67 0.84
CA ILE A 57 -0.45 22.98 0.89
C ILE A 57 -1.88 22.89 0.37
N ALA A 58 -2.11 22.20 -0.76
CA ALA A 58 -3.47 22.00 -1.28
C ALA A 58 -4.33 21.19 -0.28
N LEU A 59 -3.74 20.22 0.41
CA LEU A 59 -4.41 19.45 1.46
C LEU A 59 -4.85 20.34 2.63
N SER A 60 -3.96 21.19 3.16
CA SER A 60 -4.30 22.07 4.30
C SER A 60 -5.38 23.09 3.94
N ASN A 61 -5.44 23.53 2.68
CA ASN A 61 -6.50 24.39 2.13
C ASN A 61 -7.78 23.62 1.71
N ALA A 62 -7.92 22.35 2.07
CA ALA A 62 -9.06 21.48 1.73
C ALA A 62 -9.31 21.29 0.22
N GLN A 63 -8.29 21.50 -0.62
CA GLN A 63 -8.33 21.34 -2.07
C GLN A 63 -7.93 19.91 -2.48
N TYR A 64 -8.73 18.91 -2.09
CA TYR A 64 -8.36 17.50 -2.22
C TYR A 64 -8.11 17.03 -3.66
N ASP A 65 -8.86 17.56 -4.63
CA ASP A 65 -8.68 17.19 -6.03
C ASP A 65 -7.39 17.79 -6.60
N GLN A 66 -7.03 19.00 -6.18
CA GLN A 66 -5.75 19.62 -6.53
C GLN A 66 -4.58 18.86 -5.89
N ALA A 67 -4.68 18.53 -4.60
CA ALA A 67 -3.66 17.76 -3.88
C ALA A 67 -3.37 16.40 -4.55
N ARG A 68 -4.39 15.77 -5.16
CA ARG A 68 -4.23 14.55 -5.96
C ARG A 68 -3.64 14.80 -7.34
N SER A 69 -4.12 15.85 -8.02
CA SER A 69 -3.74 16.19 -9.39
C SER A 69 -2.24 16.46 -9.53
N VAL A 70 -1.66 17.22 -8.58
CA VAL A 70 -0.22 17.55 -8.62
C VAL A 70 0.70 16.33 -8.48
N LEU A 71 0.17 15.24 -7.90
CA LEU A 71 0.83 13.93 -7.77
C LEU A 71 0.36 12.92 -8.83
N GLY A 72 -0.29 13.38 -9.90
CA GLY A 72 -0.84 12.59 -11.01
C GLY A 72 0.19 11.98 -11.96
N ASP A 73 -0.20 11.80 -13.22
CA ASP A 73 0.60 11.17 -14.27
C ASP A 73 1.92 11.91 -14.56
N ASP A 74 1.91 13.24 -14.41
CA ASP A 74 3.12 14.06 -14.55
C ASP A 74 4.17 13.74 -13.49
N TYR A 75 3.74 13.45 -12.25
CA TYR A 75 4.65 13.04 -11.18
C TYR A 75 5.26 11.67 -11.48
N ASP A 76 4.43 10.72 -11.95
CA ASP A 76 4.91 9.38 -12.34
C ASP A 76 5.94 9.46 -13.47
N THR A 77 5.67 10.30 -14.48
CA THR A 77 6.60 10.50 -15.59
C THR A 77 7.94 11.06 -15.10
N ARG A 78 7.93 11.98 -14.12
CA ARG A 78 9.16 12.55 -13.55
C ARG A 78 9.89 11.55 -12.65
N LEU A 79 9.18 10.70 -11.93
CA LEU A 79 9.76 9.64 -11.11
C LEU A 79 10.42 8.57 -11.98
N GLU A 80 9.78 8.16 -13.08
CA GLU A 80 10.38 7.25 -14.06
C GLU A 80 11.67 7.84 -14.65
N GLN A 81 11.67 9.12 -15.01
CA GLN A 81 12.87 9.83 -15.47
C GLN A 81 13.96 9.89 -14.39
N TYR A 82 13.57 10.10 -13.13
CA TYR A 82 14.52 10.12 -12.03
C TYR A 82 15.17 8.76 -11.83
N VAL A 83 14.41 7.67 -11.88
CA VAL A 83 14.93 6.30 -11.81
C VAL A 83 15.85 5.98 -13.00
N GLU A 84 15.51 6.42 -14.20
CA GLU A 84 16.34 6.21 -15.39
C GLU A 84 17.69 6.93 -15.28
N VAL A 85 17.68 8.21 -14.88
CA VAL A 85 18.90 9.03 -14.74
C VAL A 85 19.75 8.58 -13.54
N ALA A 86 19.10 8.20 -12.44
CA ALA A 86 19.75 7.64 -11.25
C ALA A 86 20.32 6.24 -11.48
N GLY A 87 19.72 5.43 -12.37
CA GLY A 87 20.20 4.07 -12.66
C GLY A 87 21.55 4.04 -13.39
N ASP A 88 21.90 5.13 -14.08
CA ASP A 88 23.20 5.30 -14.74
C ASP A 88 24.30 5.79 -13.78
N THR A 89 23.92 6.31 -12.60
CA THR A 89 24.82 6.65 -11.49
C THR A 89 24.85 5.50 -10.49
N SER A 90 25.89 4.67 -10.50
CA SER A 90 25.97 3.40 -9.76
C SER A 90 26.13 3.57 -8.23
N SER A 91 25.17 4.23 -7.56
CA SER A 91 25.15 4.48 -6.12
C SER A 91 23.87 3.93 -5.46
N GLU A 92 24.01 3.16 -4.38
CA GLU A 92 22.88 2.61 -3.58
C GLU A 92 21.99 3.71 -2.97
N THR A 93 22.50 4.95 -2.96
CA THR A 93 21.86 6.16 -2.45
C THR A 93 20.70 6.60 -3.36
N ASP A 94 20.88 6.55 -4.68
CA ASP A 94 19.89 7.06 -5.64
C ASP A 94 18.68 6.12 -5.77
N ASP A 95 18.92 4.80 -5.71
CA ASP A 95 17.89 3.78 -5.59
C ASP A 95 17.03 3.95 -4.33
N THR A 96 17.62 4.53 -3.27
CA THR A 96 16.91 4.77 -2.01
C THR A 96 16.04 6.02 -2.13
N ALA A 97 16.55 7.11 -2.71
CA ALA A 97 15.77 8.33 -2.93
C ALA A 97 14.51 8.09 -3.80
N ALA A 98 14.64 7.34 -4.90
CA ALA A 98 13.50 7.05 -5.77
C ALA A 98 12.38 6.27 -5.05
N ARG A 99 12.75 5.27 -4.24
CA ARG A 99 11.80 4.51 -3.40
C ARG A 99 11.09 5.41 -2.38
N GLU A 100 11.81 6.36 -1.79
CA GLU A 100 11.21 7.30 -0.83
C GLU A 100 10.28 8.31 -1.53
N PHE A 101 10.59 8.79 -2.74
CA PHE A 101 9.67 9.63 -3.53
C PHE A 101 8.39 8.88 -3.95
N GLU A 102 8.49 7.60 -4.28
CA GLU A 102 7.32 6.76 -4.57
C GLU A 102 6.45 6.58 -3.32
N ALA A 103 7.07 6.21 -2.19
CA ALA A 103 6.39 6.02 -0.91
C ALA A 103 5.74 7.32 -0.40
N ALA A 104 6.45 8.46 -0.48
CA ALA A 104 5.93 9.77 -0.10
C ALA A 104 4.67 10.14 -0.88
N ARG A 105 4.68 9.91 -2.20
CA ARG A 105 3.53 10.20 -3.07
C ARG A 105 2.31 9.35 -2.71
N GLU A 106 2.50 8.05 -2.47
CA GLU A 106 1.42 7.16 -2.07
C GLU A 106 0.86 7.53 -0.69
N ASN A 107 1.74 7.83 0.28
CA ASN A 107 1.36 8.26 1.61
C ASN A 107 0.60 9.59 1.58
N GLN A 108 1.05 10.58 0.80
CA GLN A 108 0.37 11.87 0.65
C GLN A 108 -1.01 11.75 0.01
N ARG A 109 -1.19 10.89 -1.01
CA ARG A 109 -2.50 10.59 -1.60
C ARG A 109 -3.45 9.94 -0.59
N ASN A 110 -2.94 8.97 0.17
CA ASN A 110 -3.72 8.29 1.19
C ASN A 110 -4.10 9.21 2.35
N LEU A 111 -3.18 10.07 2.80
CA LEU A 111 -3.46 11.10 3.79
C LEU A 111 -4.56 12.06 3.30
N THR A 112 -4.46 12.53 2.04
CA THR A 112 -5.49 13.38 1.41
C THR A 112 -6.87 12.73 1.44
N ASN A 113 -6.95 11.43 1.15
CA ASN A 113 -8.21 10.68 1.17
C ASN A 113 -8.79 10.57 2.59
N GLU A 114 -7.95 10.28 3.60
CA GLU A 114 -8.42 10.17 4.99
C GLU A 114 -8.85 11.53 5.56
N VAL A 115 -8.13 12.61 5.27
CA VAL A 115 -8.52 13.98 5.68
C VAL A 115 -9.86 14.38 5.05
N GLN A 116 -10.05 14.15 3.74
CA GLN A 116 -11.33 14.42 3.09
C GLN A 116 -12.47 13.63 3.76
N ARG A 117 -12.23 12.34 4.03
CA ARG A 117 -13.19 11.48 4.70
C ARG A 117 -13.53 11.99 6.11
N TYR A 118 -12.53 12.42 6.87
CA TYR A 118 -12.73 13.00 8.21
C TYR A 118 -13.65 14.22 8.16
N ARG A 119 -13.40 15.15 7.22
CA ARG A 119 -14.25 16.35 7.07
C ARG A 119 -15.69 16.01 6.66
N GLN A 120 -15.89 15.02 5.80
CA GLN A 120 -17.22 14.53 5.46
C GLN A 120 -17.94 13.91 6.66
N GLN A 121 -17.23 13.11 7.46
CA GLN A 121 -17.78 12.55 8.70
C GLN A 121 -18.09 13.65 9.73
N TYR A 122 -17.25 14.67 9.86
CA TYR A 122 -17.50 15.80 10.74
C TYR A 122 -18.79 16.55 10.36
N ALA A 123 -19.01 16.80 9.07
CA ALA A 123 -20.27 17.41 8.60
C ALA A 123 -21.49 16.52 8.90
N ALA A 124 -21.36 15.20 8.76
CA ALA A 124 -22.42 14.25 9.12
C ALA A 124 -22.69 14.24 10.64
N TYR A 125 -21.64 14.29 11.46
CA TYR A 125 -21.73 14.40 12.92
C TYR A 125 -22.49 15.68 13.33
N GLN A 126 -22.10 16.84 12.80
CA GLN A 126 -22.78 18.11 13.09
C GLN A 126 -24.25 18.08 12.68
N THR A 127 -24.54 17.56 11.49
CA THR A 127 -25.92 17.37 11.02
C THR A 127 -26.73 16.46 11.96
N ALA A 128 -26.13 15.38 12.47
CA ALA A 128 -26.78 14.49 13.42
C ALA A 128 -27.06 15.19 14.76
N ARG A 129 -26.12 16.00 15.27
CA ARG A 129 -26.29 16.82 16.48
C ARG A 129 -27.41 17.84 16.32
N GLU A 130 -27.44 18.57 15.22
CA GLU A 130 -28.50 19.56 14.91
C GLU A 130 -29.90 18.95 14.89
N ARG A 131 -30.02 17.69 14.43
CA ARG A 131 -31.28 16.94 14.41
C ARG A 131 -31.62 16.25 15.74
N GLY A 132 -30.75 16.34 16.75
CA GLY A 132 -30.88 15.60 18.01
C GLY A 132 -30.75 14.09 17.85
N ASN A 133 -30.14 13.59 16.77
CA ASN A 133 -29.93 12.16 16.55
C ASN A 133 -28.64 11.67 17.21
N GLU A 134 -28.68 11.57 18.55
CA GLU A 134 -27.53 11.20 19.37
C GLU A 134 -26.91 9.84 19.02
N ARG A 135 -27.72 8.89 18.52
CA ARG A 135 -27.22 7.58 18.11
C ARG A 135 -26.30 7.68 16.90
N GLU A 136 -26.72 8.43 15.88
CA GLU A 136 -25.95 8.65 14.66
C GLU A 136 -24.72 9.52 14.93
N ALA A 137 -24.84 10.52 15.81
CA ALA A 137 -23.71 11.33 16.26
C ALA A 137 -22.61 10.45 16.89
N ARG A 138 -22.96 9.53 17.80
CA ARG A 138 -22.00 8.60 18.43
C ARG A 138 -21.34 7.64 17.44
N ILE A 139 -22.12 7.03 16.55
CA ILE A 139 -21.57 6.13 15.52
C ILE A 139 -20.57 6.90 14.64
N THR A 140 -20.90 8.13 14.26
CA THR A 140 -20.05 8.98 13.42
C THR A 140 -18.80 9.42 14.18
N ALA A 141 -18.92 9.88 15.41
CA ALA A 141 -17.79 10.28 16.27
C ALA A 141 -16.76 9.15 16.43
N ARG A 142 -17.21 7.90 16.64
CA ARG A 142 -16.29 6.75 16.71
C ARG A 142 -15.66 6.39 15.36
N ALA A 143 -16.39 6.57 14.27
CA ALA A 143 -15.83 6.38 12.94
C ALA A 143 -14.73 7.41 12.64
N MET A 144 -14.95 8.66 13.07
CA MET A 144 -13.97 9.74 12.99
C MET A 144 -12.73 9.46 13.84
N GLU A 145 -12.89 8.87 15.02
CA GLU A 145 -11.79 8.48 15.92
C GLU A 145 -10.78 7.54 15.21
N ARG A 146 -11.29 6.55 14.46
CA ARG A 146 -10.45 5.66 13.63
C ARG A 146 -9.78 6.40 12.48
N THR A 147 -10.52 7.28 11.81
CA THR A 147 -9.98 8.07 10.69
C THR A 147 -8.91 9.06 11.17
N ALA A 148 -9.09 9.69 12.33
CA ALA A 148 -8.08 10.58 12.95
C ALA A 148 -6.80 9.81 13.30
N SER A 149 -6.91 8.60 13.86
CA SER A 149 -5.74 7.73 14.09
C SER A 149 -4.99 7.41 12.79
N ASN A 150 -5.72 7.02 11.75
CA ASN A 150 -5.10 6.75 10.44
C ASN A 150 -4.41 7.98 9.84
N ILE A 151 -4.97 9.19 10.05
CA ILE A 151 -4.36 10.45 9.61
C ILE A 151 -3.05 10.69 10.36
N SER A 152 -3.03 10.48 11.67
CA SER A 152 -1.82 10.61 12.49
C SER A 152 -0.73 9.64 12.03
N ASP A 153 -1.05 8.36 11.89
CA ASP A 153 -0.09 7.33 11.47
C ASP A 153 0.50 7.66 10.09
N ARG A 154 -0.35 8.09 9.15
CA ARG A 154 0.07 8.47 7.78
C ARG A 154 0.87 9.76 7.75
N GLY A 155 0.53 10.73 8.59
CA GLY A 155 1.29 11.97 8.75
C GLY A 155 2.70 11.68 9.25
N ASP A 156 2.84 10.81 10.25
CA ASP A 156 4.12 10.38 10.80
C ASP A 156 4.96 9.61 9.77
N GLU A 157 4.35 8.70 9.01
CA GLU A 157 5.03 7.99 7.92
C GLU A 157 5.52 8.95 6.83
N LEU A 158 4.68 9.90 6.41
CA LEU A 158 5.04 10.86 5.38
C LEU A 158 6.15 11.82 5.82
N ASN A 159 6.13 12.29 7.07
CA ASN A 159 7.22 13.08 7.63
C ASN A 159 8.55 12.31 7.59
N GLN A 160 8.53 11.02 7.92
CA GLN A 160 9.73 10.17 7.79
C GLN A 160 10.20 10.02 6.34
N ASN A 161 9.28 9.93 5.37
CA ASN A 161 9.65 9.92 3.96
C ASN A 161 10.30 11.26 3.55
N PHE A 162 9.73 12.39 3.97
CA PHE A 162 10.28 13.72 3.68
C PHE A 162 11.68 13.87 4.28
N GLU A 163 11.89 13.52 5.56
CA GLU A 163 13.22 13.54 6.18
C GLU A 163 14.24 12.69 5.41
N ARG A 164 13.85 11.49 4.93
CA ARG A 164 14.77 10.64 4.15
C ARG A 164 15.09 11.23 2.77
N ILE A 165 14.12 11.86 2.12
CA ILE A 165 14.33 12.58 0.86
C ILE A 165 15.29 13.76 1.08
N GLU A 166 15.07 14.58 2.11
CA GLU A 166 15.93 15.73 2.46
C GLU A 166 17.36 15.31 2.84
N ASN A 167 17.54 14.14 3.45
CA ASN A 167 18.87 13.63 3.80
C ASN A 167 19.63 13.04 2.60
N THR A 168 18.89 12.52 1.61
CA THR A 168 19.46 11.82 0.44
C THR A 168 19.62 12.76 -0.75
N THR A 169 18.85 13.85 -0.78
CA THR A 169 18.80 14.84 -1.86
C THR A 169 19.01 16.25 -1.29
N SER A 170 19.25 17.26 -2.13
CA SER A 170 19.30 18.67 -1.68
C SER A 170 17.94 19.37 -1.70
N VAL A 171 16.84 18.63 -1.56
CA VAL A 171 15.48 19.17 -1.55
C VAL A 171 15.10 19.58 -0.12
N ASP A 172 14.37 20.68 0.03
CA ASP A 172 13.77 21.12 1.30
C ASP A 172 12.26 20.83 1.25
N LEU A 173 11.73 20.12 2.24
CA LEU A 173 10.33 19.74 2.38
C LEU A 173 9.76 20.20 3.73
N SER A 174 10.46 21.07 4.45
CA SER A 174 10.11 21.52 5.80
C SER A 174 8.77 22.25 5.88
N SER A 175 8.40 23.05 4.86
CA SER A 175 7.07 23.67 4.81
C SER A 175 5.98 22.61 4.62
N GLY A 176 6.23 21.60 3.80
CA GLY A 176 5.30 20.47 3.62
C GLY A 176 5.07 19.70 4.93
N GLN A 177 6.14 19.40 5.67
CA GLN A 177 6.07 18.79 7.01
C GLN A 177 5.23 19.66 7.96
N THR A 178 5.41 20.98 7.92
CA THR A 178 4.65 21.92 8.76
C THR A 178 3.15 21.85 8.47
N GLU A 179 2.74 21.90 7.20
CA GLU A 179 1.33 21.81 6.79
C GLU A 179 0.68 20.48 7.20
N ILE A 180 1.41 19.37 7.09
CA ILE A 180 0.95 18.03 7.52
C ILE A 180 0.76 17.99 9.04
N ASN A 181 1.74 18.50 9.79
CA ASN A 181 1.71 18.54 11.25
C ASN A 181 0.56 19.41 11.76
N GLU A 182 0.36 20.58 11.17
CA GLU A 182 -0.76 21.47 11.52
C GLU A 182 -2.12 20.82 11.21
N THR A 183 -2.27 20.20 10.03
CA THR A 183 -3.51 19.50 9.65
C THR A 183 -3.82 18.35 10.62
N THR A 184 -2.81 17.55 10.95
CA THR A 184 -2.93 16.40 11.86
C THR A 184 -3.25 16.85 13.28
N ALA A 185 -2.58 17.90 13.77
CA ALA A 185 -2.84 18.49 15.08
C ALA A 185 -4.26 19.07 15.18
N ASN A 186 -4.72 19.80 14.16
CA ASN A 186 -6.08 20.35 14.11
C ASN A 186 -7.15 19.25 14.19
N ILE A 187 -6.97 18.17 13.42
CA ILE A 187 -7.90 17.03 13.40
C ILE A 187 -7.90 16.31 14.74
N THR A 188 -6.73 16.08 15.33
CA THR A 188 -6.60 15.42 16.64
C THR A 188 -7.26 16.24 17.75
N ALA A 189 -7.04 17.56 17.77
CA ALA A 189 -7.69 18.47 18.71
C ALA A 189 -9.21 18.50 18.54
N THR A 190 -9.69 18.55 17.29
CA THR A 190 -11.13 18.49 16.97
C THR A 190 -11.74 17.18 17.46
N GLN A 191 -11.05 16.05 17.22
CA GLN A 191 -11.54 14.74 17.62
C GLN A 191 -11.58 14.60 19.14
N ALA A 192 -10.61 15.16 19.87
CA ALA A 192 -10.62 15.18 21.33
C ALA A 192 -11.85 15.92 21.88
N ALA A 193 -12.18 17.08 21.31
CA ALA A 193 -13.38 17.84 21.69
C ALA A 193 -14.68 17.07 21.40
N ILE A 194 -14.80 16.45 20.23
CA ILE A 194 -15.98 15.62 19.87
C ILE A 194 -16.13 14.44 20.85
N ARG A 195 -15.00 13.80 21.20
CA ARG A 195 -14.97 12.68 22.14
C ARG A 195 -15.50 13.09 23.51
N GLU A 196 -15.03 14.20 24.07
CA GLU A 196 -15.48 14.72 25.36
C GLU A 196 -16.96 15.14 25.36
N GLU A 197 -17.45 15.67 24.24
CA GLU A 197 -18.84 16.11 24.12
C GLU A 197 -19.83 14.94 23.93
N THR A 198 -19.42 13.91 23.19
CA THR A 198 -20.32 12.88 22.67
C THR A 198 -20.27 11.57 23.45
N LEU A 199 -19.14 11.32 24.14
CA LEU A 199 -18.85 10.05 24.78
C LEU A 199 -18.45 10.27 26.25
N VAL A 200 -18.78 9.28 27.07
CA VAL A 200 -18.51 9.26 28.51
C VAL A 200 -17.28 8.39 28.76
N GLY A 201 -16.26 8.96 29.40
CA GLY A 201 -15.08 8.22 29.84
C GLY A 201 -15.45 7.06 30.75
N THR A 202 -14.72 5.94 30.63
CA THR A 202 -14.87 4.79 31.54
C THR A 202 -13.53 4.38 32.12
N THR A 203 -13.59 3.74 33.27
CA THR A 203 -12.48 3.06 33.91
C THR A 203 -12.87 1.61 34.15
N LEU A 204 -12.08 0.70 33.56
CA LEU A 204 -12.11 -0.72 33.81
C LEU A 204 -11.10 -1.01 34.92
N THR A 205 -11.52 -1.76 35.93
CA THR A 205 -10.60 -2.28 36.97
C THR A 205 -10.79 -3.78 37.05
N VAL A 206 -9.70 -4.54 36.97
CA VAL A 206 -9.74 -6.01 36.98
C VAL A 206 -8.81 -6.60 38.03
N GLN A 207 -9.24 -7.69 38.63
CA GLN A 207 -8.46 -8.44 39.61
C GLN A 207 -8.68 -9.95 39.38
N PRO A 208 -7.59 -10.74 39.33
CA PRO A 208 -7.70 -12.19 39.31
C PRO A 208 -8.22 -12.67 40.67
N ILE A 209 -9.25 -13.51 40.64
CA ILE A 209 -9.72 -14.25 41.82
C ILE A 209 -8.78 -15.44 42.05
N ASP A 210 -8.42 -16.14 40.97
CA ASP A 210 -7.51 -17.27 41.00
C ASP A 210 -6.07 -16.84 40.71
N SER A 211 -5.09 -17.32 41.48
CA SER A 211 -3.68 -16.99 41.26
C SER A 211 -3.06 -17.75 40.08
N THR A 212 -3.70 -18.82 39.62
CA THR A 212 -3.18 -19.74 38.60
C THR A 212 -4.23 -20.01 37.53
N ALA A 213 -3.79 -20.23 36.29
CA ALA A 213 -4.66 -20.68 35.20
C ALA A 213 -3.97 -21.69 34.29
N SER A 214 -4.73 -22.65 33.78
CA SER A 214 -4.32 -23.60 32.75
C SER A 214 -5.45 -23.79 31.73
N PHE A 215 -5.20 -24.52 30.64
CA PHE A 215 -6.29 -24.78 29.70
C PHE A 215 -7.40 -25.65 30.33
N SER A 216 -7.06 -26.63 31.16
CA SER A 216 -8.03 -27.54 31.81
C SER A 216 -8.68 -26.93 33.04
N ASP A 217 -8.03 -25.96 33.67
CA ASP A 217 -8.49 -25.25 34.86
C ASP A 217 -8.35 -23.73 34.62
N PRO A 218 -9.33 -23.10 33.96
CA PRO A 218 -9.29 -21.67 33.64
C PRO A 218 -9.36 -20.82 34.92
N GLY A 219 -8.54 -19.77 34.99
CA GLY A 219 -8.58 -18.84 36.12
C GLY A 219 -9.75 -17.87 36.02
N THR A 220 -10.37 -17.55 37.14
CA THR A 220 -11.47 -16.59 37.24
C THR A 220 -10.93 -15.18 37.47
N VAL A 221 -11.45 -14.22 36.72
CA VAL A 221 -11.11 -12.80 36.80
C VAL A 221 -12.39 -12.03 37.09
N SER A 222 -12.35 -11.18 38.12
CA SER A 222 -13.40 -10.21 38.39
C SER A 222 -12.99 -8.86 37.81
N GLY A 223 -13.96 -8.12 37.28
CA GLY A 223 -13.75 -6.71 36.96
C GLY A 223 -14.98 -5.87 37.24
N GLN A 224 -14.78 -4.56 37.21
CA GLN A 224 -15.85 -3.57 37.33
C GLN A 224 -15.61 -2.46 36.32
N ILE A 225 -16.69 -1.95 35.71
CA ILE A 225 -16.63 -0.82 34.79
C ILE A 225 -17.39 0.35 35.38
N GLN A 226 -16.70 1.48 35.53
CA GLN A 226 -17.26 2.73 36.04
C GLN A 226 -17.13 3.82 34.99
N THR A 227 -18.06 4.77 34.98
CA THR A 227 -17.88 6.02 34.25
C THR A 227 -16.91 6.94 34.99
N GLU A 228 -16.37 7.94 34.31
CA GLU A 228 -15.52 8.99 34.91
C GLU A 228 -16.18 9.71 36.09
N ASN A 229 -17.53 9.76 36.11
CA ASN A 229 -18.33 10.35 37.20
C ASN A 229 -18.58 9.36 38.37
N GLY A 230 -17.94 8.19 38.36
CA GLY A 230 -18.06 7.16 39.39
C GLY A 230 -19.35 6.33 39.33
N SER A 231 -20.16 6.46 38.27
CA SER A 231 -21.36 5.64 38.10
C SER A 231 -21.01 4.29 37.50
N VAL A 232 -21.57 3.20 38.02
CA VAL A 232 -21.30 1.85 37.52
C VAL A 232 -22.13 1.51 36.28
N ILE A 233 -21.57 0.71 35.37
CA ILE A 233 -22.33 0.12 34.25
C ILE A 233 -23.00 -1.18 34.74
N ALA A 234 -24.14 -1.05 35.41
CA ALA A 234 -24.86 -2.16 36.03
C ALA A 234 -25.86 -2.87 35.09
N ASP A 235 -26.07 -4.17 35.32
CA ASP A 235 -27.10 -5.02 34.69
C ASP A 235 -27.08 -4.97 33.14
N LYS A 236 -25.88 -4.96 32.54
CA LYS A 236 -25.69 -4.87 31.09
C LYS A 236 -24.80 -5.95 30.53
N ALA A 237 -25.13 -6.37 29.31
CA ALA A 237 -24.25 -7.19 28.50
C ALA A 237 -23.13 -6.29 27.97
N VAL A 238 -21.89 -6.59 28.32
CA VAL A 238 -20.71 -5.86 27.88
C VAL A 238 -19.77 -6.79 27.13
N GLU A 239 -19.11 -6.25 26.12
CA GLU A 239 -18.12 -6.98 25.35
C GLU A 239 -16.72 -6.71 25.91
N LEU A 240 -15.97 -7.78 26.16
CA LEU A 240 -14.61 -7.75 26.68
C LEU A 240 -13.67 -8.43 25.69
N ARG A 241 -12.55 -7.79 25.38
CA ARG A 241 -11.46 -8.37 24.61
C ARG A 241 -10.35 -8.77 25.57
N ILE A 242 -10.11 -10.06 25.71
CA ILE A 242 -8.98 -10.62 26.48
C ILE A 242 -7.96 -11.16 25.49
N GLU A 243 -6.79 -10.54 25.45
CA GLU A 243 -5.82 -10.72 24.37
C GLU A 243 -6.48 -10.50 22.99
N ASN A 244 -6.53 -11.53 22.14
CA ASN A 244 -7.14 -11.45 20.80
C ASN A 244 -8.55 -12.07 20.75
N ARG A 245 -9.23 -12.24 21.89
CA ARG A 245 -10.55 -12.87 21.96
C ARG A 245 -11.59 -12.00 22.60
N THR A 246 -12.66 -11.78 21.86
CA THR A 246 -13.88 -11.13 22.32
C THR A 246 -14.80 -12.10 23.06
N ARG A 247 -15.39 -11.65 24.16
CA ARG A 247 -16.44 -12.35 24.91
C ARG A 247 -17.46 -11.38 25.47
N THR A 248 -18.72 -11.78 25.46
CA THR A 248 -19.80 -11.04 26.13
C THR A 248 -19.97 -11.54 27.56
N VAL A 249 -19.99 -10.63 28.52
CA VAL A 249 -20.29 -10.92 29.94
C VAL A 249 -21.45 -10.04 30.42
N GLN A 250 -22.11 -10.45 31.49
CA GLN A 250 -23.15 -9.64 32.13
C GLN A 250 -22.58 -8.98 33.38
N THR A 251 -22.72 -7.66 33.50
CA THR A 251 -22.46 -6.95 34.76
C THR A 251 -23.66 -7.11 35.70
N ASP A 252 -23.40 -7.13 37.00
CA ASP A 252 -24.45 -7.17 38.02
C ASP A 252 -24.95 -5.76 38.40
N SER A 253 -25.84 -5.68 39.40
CA SER A 253 -26.40 -4.42 39.91
C SER A 253 -25.36 -3.44 40.48
N SER A 254 -24.14 -3.91 40.75
CA SER A 254 -22.99 -3.12 41.19
C SER A 254 -21.98 -2.85 40.08
N GLY A 255 -22.26 -3.28 38.84
CA GLY A 255 -21.36 -3.16 37.68
C GLY A 255 -20.18 -4.12 37.68
N VAL A 256 -20.19 -5.12 38.57
CA VAL A 256 -19.16 -6.15 38.66
C VAL A 256 -19.48 -7.27 37.67
N PHE A 257 -18.47 -7.81 37.02
CA PHE A 257 -18.55 -9.01 36.19
C PHE A 257 -17.48 -10.03 36.62
N GLU A 258 -17.73 -11.30 36.28
CA GLU A 258 -16.74 -12.37 36.36
C GLU A 258 -16.59 -13.04 35.00
N THR A 259 -15.35 -13.40 34.65
CA THR A 259 -15.03 -14.12 33.41
C THR A 259 -13.89 -15.11 33.63
N GLN A 260 -13.79 -16.10 32.74
CA GLN A 260 -12.75 -17.12 32.81
C GLN A 260 -11.64 -16.86 31.80
N TYR A 261 -10.41 -16.77 32.27
CA TYR A 261 -9.22 -16.76 31.43
C TYR A 261 -8.67 -18.18 31.22
N ARG A 262 -8.69 -18.64 29.97
CA ARG A 262 -8.20 -19.97 29.56
C ARG A 262 -6.96 -19.83 28.66
N PRO A 263 -5.74 -19.95 29.21
CA PRO A 263 -4.51 -19.77 28.44
C PRO A 263 -4.30 -20.89 27.42
N ARG A 264 -3.67 -20.56 26.27
CA ARG A 264 -3.35 -21.53 25.20
C ARG A 264 -1.92 -21.42 24.70
N SER A 265 -1.58 -20.27 24.13
CA SER A 265 -0.30 -19.97 23.50
C SER A 265 0.61 -19.09 24.35
N VAL A 266 0.13 -18.68 25.53
CA VAL A 266 0.84 -17.81 26.46
C VAL A 266 1.96 -18.58 27.15
N ARG A 267 3.05 -17.88 27.47
CA ARG A 267 4.21 -18.46 28.17
C ARG A 267 3.82 -18.92 29.57
N LEU A 268 4.60 -19.86 30.10
CA LEU A 268 4.45 -20.36 31.47
C LEU A 268 4.91 -19.34 32.53
N GLY A 269 4.45 -19.54 33.76
CA GLY A 269 4.79 -18.71 34.92
C GLY A 269 3.93 -17.45 35.01
N SER A 270 4.37 -16.46 35.78
CA SER A 270 3.66 -15.20 35.98
C SER A 270 3.57 -14.38 34.68
N GLN A 271 2.36 -14.17 34.17
CA GLN A 271 2.07 -13.42 32.95
C GLN A 271 1.15 -12.24 33.24
N SER A 272 1.40 -11.11 32.58
CA SER A 272 0.50 -9.95 32.58
C SER A 272 -0.43 -10.04 31.36
N ILE A 273 -1.72 -10.16 31.62
CA ILE A 273 -2.76 -10.35 30.60
C ILE A 273 -3.59 -9.07 30.50
N SER A 274 -3.71 -8.54 29.28
CA SER A 274 -4.55 -7.38 29.00
C SER A 274 -5.99 -7.78 28.73
N ILE A 275 -6.90 -7.00 29.30
CA ILE A 275 -8.34 -7.08 29.09
C ILE A 275 -8.87 -5.69 28.80
N GLU A 276 -9.74 -5.59 27.81
CA GLU A 276 -10.30 -4.33 27.35
C GLU A 276 -11.81 -4.42 27.30
N TYR A 277 -12.47 -3.38 27.79
CA TYR A 277 -13.89 -3.15 27.56
C TYR A 277 -14.08 -2.54 26.18
N VAL A 278 -14.88 -3.23 25.34
CA VAL A 278 -15.19 -2.83 23.97
C VAL A 278 -16.67 -2.45 23.89
N PRO A 279 -17.02 -1.16 23.95
CA PRO A 279 -18.40 -0.72 23.80
C PRO A 279 -18.94 -0.98 22.40
N GLU A 280 -20.24 -1.20 22.28
CA GLU A 280 -20.94 -1.18 20.98
C GLU A 280 -20.75 0.18 20.27
N ALA A 281 -20.84 0.18 18.93
CA ALA A 281 -20.56 1.38 18.12
C ALA A 281 -21.49 2.57 18.42
N ASP A 282 -22.70 2.34 18.93
CA ASP A 282 -23.65 3.39 19.32
C ASP A 282 -23.74 3.63 20.84
N SER A 283 -22.91 2.94 21.62
CA SER A 283 -22.79 3.12 23.06
C SER A 283 -22.27 4.52 23.39
N VAL A 284 -22.73 5.07 24.51
CA VAL A 284 -22.23 6.35 25.05
C VAL A 284 -20.86 6.22 25.70
N TYR A 285 -20.41 5.01 26.02
CA TYR A 285 -19.22 4.79 26.85
C TYR A 285 -17.96 4.62 26.02
N LEU A 286 -16.83 5.17 26.45
CA LEU A 286 -15.53 4.89 25.83
C LEU A 286 -15.04 3.48 26.16
N SER A 287 -14.10 2.97 25.36
CA SER A 287 -13.35 1.77 25.71
C SER A 287 -12.33 2.12 26.78
N ASP A 288 -11.97 1.13 27.58
CA ASP A 288 -10.87 1.22 28.54
C ASP A 288 -10.22 -0.15 28.70
N ASN A 289 -8.93 -0.19 29.06
CA ASN A 289 -8.21 -1.43 29.25
C ASN A 289 -7.51 -1.46 30.60
N ASP A 290 -7.39 -2.66 31.16
CA ASP A 290 -6.64 -2.94 32.37
C ASP A 290 -5.85 -4.24 32.19
N THR A 291 -4.95 -4.52 33.12
CA THR A 291 -4.12 -5.72 33.11
C THR A 291 -4.19 -6.45 34.44
N PHE A 292 -4.25 -7.78 34.38
CA PHE A 292 -4.09 -8.62 35.55
C PHE A 292 -2.90 -9.55 35.41
N THR A 293 -2.31 -9.92 36.55
CA THR A 293 -1.21 -10.90 36.59
C THR A 293 -1.73 -12.26 37.05
N ILE A 294 -1.40 -13.33 36.31
CA ILE A 294 -1.78 -14.70 36.65
C ILE A 294 -0.63 -15.68 36.36
N ASP A 295 -0.48 -16.71 37.18
CA ASP A 295 0.53 -17.76 36.97
C ASP A 295 0.00 -18.85 36.01
N VAL A 296 0.58 -18.91 34.81
CA VAL A 296 0.15 -19.81 33.75
C VAL A 296 0.83 -21.17 33.87
N GLN A 297 0.02 -22.21 33.98
CA GLN A 297 0.46 -23.60 34.08
C GLN A 297 0.28 -24.33 32.75
N GLN A 298 1.19 -25.27 32.49
CA GLN A 298 1.17 -26.08 31.28
C GLN A 298 0.20 -27.27 31.41
N VAL A 299 -0.49 -27.58 30.32
CA VAL A 299 -1.14 -28.88 30.11
C VAL A 299 -0.57 -29.55 28.87
N THR A 300 -0.49 -30.88 28.90
CA THR A 300 -0.11 -31.67 27.74
C THR A 300 -1.37 -32.07 26.98
N PRO A 301 -1.55 -31.67 25.71
CA PRO A 301 -2.67 -32.12 24.90
C PRO A 301 -2.42 -33.53 24.35
N ASP A 302 -3.51 -34.24 24.06
CA ASP A 302 -3.52 -35.41 23.19
C ASP A 302 -3.62 -34.94 21.74
N VAL A 303 -2.62 -35.29 20.93
CA VAL A 303 -2.61 -35.01 19.49
C VAL A 303 -2.73 -36.29 18.71
N THR A 304 -3.70 -36.35 17.81
CA THR A 304 -3.90 -37.47 16.88
C THR A 304 -3.88 -36.96 15.46
N SER A 305 -3.28 -37.74 14.56
CA SER A 305 -3.26 -37.45 13.13
C SER A 305 -3.81 -38.60 12.29
N ASP A 306 -4.53 -38.24 11.23
CA ASP A 306 -5.06 -39.16 10.23
C ASP A 306 -4.66 -38.66 8.83
N ILE A 307 -4.16 -39.57 8.01
CA ILE A 307 -3.63 -39.29 6.67
C ILE A 307 -4.32 -40.20 5.65
N ALA A 308 -4.84 -39.60 4.58
CA ALA A 308 -5.43 -40.36 3.48
C ALA A 308 -5.13 -39.71 2.11
N PRO A 309 -4.74 -40.48 1.08
CA PRO A 309 -4.41 -41.91 1.12
C PRO A 309 -3.06 -42.18 1.82
N ASP A 310 -2.80 -43.45 2.14
CA ASP A 310 -1.57 -43.93 2.77
C ASP A 310 -0.41 -44.16 1.78
N MET A 311 -0.67 -44.01 0.48
CA MET A 311 0.31 -44.13 -0.60
C MET A 311 0.18 -42.97 -1.57
N VAL A 312 1.28 -42.23 -1.79
CA VAL A 312 1.31 -41.02 -2.62
C VAL A 312 2.64 -40.85 -3.36
N GLY A 313 2.61 -40.33 -4.59
CA GLY A 313 3.77 -39.90 -5.35
C GLY A 313 3.83 -38.38 -5.51
N TYR A 314 4.81 -37.89 -6.27
CA TYR A 314 4.92 -36.46 -6.61
C TYR A 314 3.63 -35.91 -7.21
N GLY A 315 3.15 -34.79 -6.68
CA GLY A 315 1.98 -34.06 -7.19
C GLY A 315 0.62 -34.63 -6.74
N ASP A 316 0.61 -35.86 -6.21
CA ASP A 316 -0.59 -36.47 -5.62
C ASP A 316 -1.08 -35.66 -4.42
N GLN A 317 -2.39 -35.70 -4.21
CA GLN A 317 -3.03 -35.04 -3.08
C GLN A 317 -3.14 -36.00 -1.90
N LEU A 318 -2.73 -35.53 -0.72
CA LEU A 318 -2.97 -36.17 0.56
C LEU A 318 -3.78 -35.23 1.46
N ASN A 319 -4.76 -35.78 2.17
CA ASN A 319 -5.49 -35.06 3.21
C ASN A 319 -4.85 -35.39 4.55
N ALA A 320 -4.34 -34.36 5.23
CA ALA A 320 -3.78 -34.49 6.56
C ALA A 320 -4.74 -33.87 7.57
N THR A 321 -5.26 -34.70 8.48
CA THR A 321 -6.13 -34.26 9.56
C THR A 321 -5.39 -34.36 10.88
N ALA A 322 -5.48 -33.33 11.72
CA ALA A 322 -4.99 -33.34 13.09
C ALA A 322 -6.12 -32.94 14.05
N SER A 323 -6.11 -33.55 15.23
CA SER A 323 -6.96 -33.16 16.37
C SER A 323 -6.07 -32.91 17.58
N VAL A 324 -6.28 -31.76 18.24
CA VAL A 324 -5.60 -31.35 19.47
C VAL A 324 -6.66 -31.25 20.57
N ILE A 325 -6.61 -32.18 21.52
CA ILE A 325 -7.62 -32.32 22.58
C ILE A 325 -6.90 -32.22 23.93
N VAL A 326 -7.49 -31.50 24.88
CA VAL A 326 -7.08 -31.59 26.29
C VAL A 326 -8.25 -32.21 27.05
N ALA A 327 -8.03 -33.43 27.56
CA ALA A 327 -9.06 -34.28 28.14
C ALA A 327 -10.22 -34.61 27.19
N SER A 328 -11.17 -33.70 26.99
CA SER A 328 -12.30 -33.87 26.07
C SER A 328 -12.67 -32.58 25.33
N ASP A 329 -11.97 -31.49 25.61
CA ASP A 329 -12.18 -30.20 24.96
C ASP A 329 -11.19 -30.06 23.80
N GLY A 330 -11.72 -29.79 22.60
CA GLY A 330 -10.91 -29.41 21.46
C GLY A 330 -10.25 -28.05 21.69
N VAL A 331 -8.95 -27.96 21.40
CA VAL A 331 -8.20 -26.72 21.59
C VAL A 331 -8.16 -25.95 20.27
N ASP A 332 -8.94 -24.89 20.15
CA ASP A 332 -8.96 -24.04 18.96
C ASP A 332 -7.82 -23.02 18.94
N ALA A 333 -7.53 -22.53 17.73
CA ALA A 333 -6.49 -21.54 17.47
C ALA A 333 -5.06 -22.01 17.86
N VAL A 334 -4.78 -23.31 17.79
CA VAL A 334 -3.45 -23.89 18.01
C VAL A 334 -2.78 -24.17 16.66
N PRO A 335 -1.55 -23.68 16.43
CA PRO A 335 -0.81 -23.96 15.22
C PRO A 335 -0.41 -25.43 15.18
N VAL A 336 -0.58 -26.04 14.01
CA VAL A 336 -0.16 -27.40 13.69
C VAL A 336 0.71 -27.36 12.45
N GLU A 337 1.87 -28.00 12.53
CA GLU A 337 2.76 -28.21 11.40
C GLU A 337 2.70 -29.67 10.97
N PHE A 338 2.48 -29.90 9.67
CA PHE A 338 2.62 -31.21 9.07
C PHE A 338 3.98 -31.29 8.36
N ALA A 339 4.76 -32.32 8.66
CA ALA A 339 6.08 -32.54 8.07
C ALA A 339 6.27 -34.00 7.65
N ILE A 340 7.08 -34.23 6.60
CA ILE A 340 7.56 -35.55 6.21
C ILE A 340 9.09 -35.52 6.19
N GLY A 341 9.71 -36.24 7.13
CA GLY A 341 11.13 -36.06 7.42
C GLY A 341 11.42 -34.61 7.84
N ASP A 342 12.40 -33.96 7.22
CA ASP A 342 12.76 -32.57 7.49
C ASP A 342 11.90 -31.55 6.69
N THR A 343 11.05 -32.02 5.77
CA THR A 343 10.24 -31.13 4.92
C THR A 343 8.92 -30.80 5.60
N VAL A 344 8.71 -29.53 5.95
CA VAL A 344 7.39 -29.03 6.35
C VAL A 344 6.52 -28.89 5.11
N ILE A 345 5.44 -29.66 5.06
CA ILE A 345 4.55 -29.74 3.90
C ILE A 345 3.29 -28.87 4.07
N ALA A 346 2.93 -28.52 5.31
CA ALA A 346 1.86 -27.57 5.60
C ALA A 346 1.98 -26.95 7.00
N ARG A 347 1.42 -25.74 7.14
CA ARG A 347 1.26 -25.02 8.41
C ARG A 347 -0.17 -24.51 8.47
N THR A 348 -0.88 -24.85 9.53
CA THR A 348 -2.30 -24.51 9.67
C THR A 348 -2.64 -24.35 11.16
N THR A 349 -3.90 -24.07 11.46
CA THR A 349 -4.36 -23.83 12.83
C THR A 349 -5.66 -24.59 13.10
N THR A 350 -5.81 -25.14 14.30
CA THR A 350 -7.04 -25.84 14.70
C THR A 350 -8.27 -24.93 14.69
N GLY A 351 -9.39 -25.46 14.20
CA GLY A 351 -10.69 -24.80 14.28
C GLY A 351 -11.33 -24.90 15.68
N PRO A 352 -12.59 -24.43 15.84
CA PRO A 352 -13.30 -24.37 17.14
C PRO A 352 -13.37 -25.69 17.92
N ASN A 353 -13.34 -26.83 17.23
CA ASN A 353 -13.40 -28.17 17.82
C ASN A 353 -12.01 -28.80 18.04
N GLY A 354 -10.93 -28.02 17.92
CA GLY A 354 -9.56 -28.54 18.02
C GLY A 354 -9.10 -29.38 16.82
N THR A 355 -9.87 -29.41 15.73
CA THR A 355 -9.56 -30.20 14.52
C THR A 355 -9.18 -29.32 13.35
N VAL A 356 -8.31 -29.82 12.48
CA VAL A 356 -7.96 -29.19 11.20
C VAL A 356 -7.68 -30.26 10.14
N THR A 357 -8.08 -29.98 8.90
CA THR A 357 -7.78 -30.83 7.74
C THR A 357 -7.17 -29.97 6.65
N GLU A 358 -6.02 -30.38 6.13
CA GLU A 358 -5.31 -29.70 5.05
C GLU A 358 -5.15 -30.64 3.85
N THR A 359 -5.45 -30.16 2.65
CA THR A 359 -5.19 -30.90 1.40
C THR A 359 -3.85 -30.47 0.82
N ILE A 360 -2.88 -31.38 0.82
CA ILE A 360 -1.49 -31.11 0.50
C ILE A 360 -1.13 -31.83 -0.81
N ARG A 361 -0.43 -31.14 -1.72
CA ARG A 361 0.22 -31.78 -2.86
C ARG A 361 1.64 -32.17 -2.49
N LEU A 362 1.98 -33.45 -2.65
CA LEU A 362 3.29 -33.94 -2.23
C LEU A 362 4.41 -33.32 -3.08
N PRO A 363 5.37 -32.58 -2.47
CA PRO A 363 6.45 -31.94 -3.21
C PRO A 363 7.56 -32.92 -3.56
N ALA A 364 8.40 -32.55 -4.54
CA ALA A 364 9.56 -33.33 -4.96
C ALA A 364 10.67 -33.42 -3.89
N THR A 365 10.66 -32.54 -2.89
CA THR A 365 11.67 -32.53 -1.82
C THR A 365 11.48 -33.65 -0.79
N VAL A 366 10.33 -34.34 -0.82
CA VAL A 366 10.09 -35.51 0.01
C VAL A 366 10.66 -36.74 -0.70
N ASN A 367 11.49 -37.50 0.00
CA ASN A 367 12.10 -38.72 -0.52
C ASN A 367 11.07 -39.85 -0.63
N ASP A 368 11.23 -40.72 -1.62
CA ASP A 368 10.48 -41.97 -1.76
C ASP A 368 10.79 -42.98 -0.65
N GLY A 369 9.95 -44.02 -0.54
CA GLY A 369 10.01 -45.09 0.45
C GLY A 369 9.00 -44.94 1.60
N GLU A 370 9.17 -45.75 2.65
CA GLU A 370 8.39 -45.64 3.89
C GLU A 370 8.74 -44.36 4.64
N ARG A 371 7.72 -43.55 4.95
CA ARG A 371 7.83 -42.25 5.60
C ARG A 371 6.81 -42.12 6.73
N GLN A 372 6.98 -41.09 7.54
CA GLN A 372 6.06 -40.69 8.59
C GLN A 372 5.63 -39.25 8.32
N VAL A 373 4.33 -38.99 8.33
CA VAL A 373 3.79 -37.65 8.46
C VAL A 373 3.75 -37.31 9.95
N VAL A 374 4.49 -36.29 10.33
CA VAL A 374 4.53 -35.75 11.69
C VAL A 374 3.57 -34.57 11.76
N ALA A 375 2.50 -34.70 12.52
CA ALA A 375 1.65 -33.58 12.92
C ALA A 375 2.12 -33.10 14.29
N ARG A 376 2.67 -31.89 14.37
CA ARG A 376 3.23 -31.35 15.63
C ARG A 376 2.65 -30.00 16.00
N VAL A 377 2.47 -29.79 17.30
CA VAL A 377 2.23 -28.48 17.89
C VAL A 377 3.59 -27.88 18.24
N PRO A 378 4.07 -26.84 17.53
CA PRO A 378 5.44 -26.33 17.64
C PRO A 378 5.63 -25.39 18.84
N TYR A 379 5.04 -25.72 19.99
CA TYR A 379 5.12 -24.90 21.20
C TYR A 379 6.23 -25.36 22.13
N ALA A 380 6.94 -24.37 22.70
CA ALA A 380 7.89 -24.57 23.78
C ALA A 380 7.55 -23.60 24.92
N ASP A 381 7.52 -24.09 26.15
CA ASP A 381 7.23 -23.30 27.36
C ASP A 381 5.95 -22.45 27.24
N ARG A 382 4.88 -23.05 26.69
CA ARG A 382 3.54 -22.45 26.57
C ARG A 382 2.49 -23.22 27.36
N ALA A 383 1.35 -22.59 27.62
CA ALA A 383 0.23 -23.16 28.35
C ALA A 383 -0.26 -24.51 27.76
N ILE A 384 -0.25 -24.65 26.43
CA ILE A 384 -0.35 -25.93 25.75
C ILE A 384 1.06 -26.44 25.44
N ALA A 385 1.40 -27.63 25.90
CA ALA A 385 2.69 -28.25 25.61
C ALA A 385 2.82 -28.57 24.11
N GLY A 386 4.04 -28.47 23.58
CA GLY A 386 4.36 -29.01 22.27
C GLY A 386 4.39 -30.53 22.31
N VAL A 387 3.64 -31.15 21.41
CA VAL A 387 3.58 -32.61 21.22
C VAL A 387 3.51 -32.92 19.74
N GLN A 388 3.76 -34.17 19.38
CA GLN A 388 3.66 -34.64 17.99
C GLN A 388 2.96 -35.99 17.91
N SER A 389 2.30 -36.21 16.78
CA SER A 389 1.73 -37.49 16.36
C SER A 389 2.37 -37.88 15.03
N GLU A 390 2.59 -39.18 14.83
CA GLU A 390 3.22 -39.73 13.65
C GLU A 390 2.27 -40.71 12.97
N THR A 391 2.04 -40.53 11.67
CA THR A 391 1.22 -41.42 10.85
C THR A 391 2.04 -41.93 9.67
N PRO A 392 2.09 -43.27 9.45
CA PRO A 392 2.87 -43.83 8.35
C PRO A 392 2.27 -43.47 6.99
N VAL A 393 3.14 -43.25 6.01
CA VAL A 393 2.78 -43.05 4.60
C VAL A 393 3.86 -43.66 3.70
N VAL A 394 3.46 -44.26 2.58
CA VAL A 394 4.39 -44.77 1.57
C VAL A 394 4.51 -43.75 0.45
N VAL A 395 5.69 -43.18 0.30
CA VAL A 395 5.98 -42.29 -0.83
C VAL A 395 6.52 -43.11 -1.98
N VAL A 396 5.81 -43.13 -3.10
CA VAL A 396 6.22 -43.89 -4.28
C VAL A 396 7.07 -43.01 -5.19
N GLU A 397 8.13 -43.59 -5.76
CA GLU A 397 8.91 -42.92 -6.80
C GLU A 397 8.04 -42.66 -8.04
N THR A 398 7.83 -41.38 -8.37
CA THR A 398 7.15 -40.96 -9.58
C THR A 398 8.14 -40.92 -10.73
N ARG A 399 7.95 -41.81 -11.70
CA ARG A 399 8.79 -41.86 -12.90
C ARG A 399 8.71 -40.54 -13.69
N THR A 400 9.87 -40.05 -14.13
CA THR A 400 9.97 -38.85 -14.95
C THR A 400 10.32 -39.17 -16.40
N ASN A 401 10.03 -38.22 -17.28
CA ASN A 401 10.43 -38.19 -18.67
C ASN A 401 11.08 -36.83 -18.96
N LEU A 402 12.27 -36.86 -19.55
CA LEU A 402 13.04 -35.68 -19.91
C LEU A 402 13.11 -35.60 -21.43
N SER A 403 12.84 -34.43 -21.98
CA SER A 403 13.04 -34.12 -23.39
C SER A 403 14.03 -32.97 -23.54
N VAL A 404 14.84 -33.01 -24.59
CA VAL A 404 15.80 -31.95 -24.90
C VAL A 404 15.89 -31.77 -26.42
N SER A 405 16.09 -30.52 -26.82
CA SER A 405 16.34 -30.09 -28.20
C SER A 405 17.46 -29.05 -28.20
N ALA A 406 18.26 -29.04 -29.25
CA ALA A 406 19.38 -28.12 -29.39
C ALA A 406 19.42 -27.55 -30.81
N SER A 407 19.60 -26.23 -30.93
CA SER A 407 19.70 -25.53 -32.21
C SER A 407 20.80 -24.47 -32.16
N ARG A 408 21.50 -24.27 -33.27
CA ARG A 408 22.52 -23.21 -33.38
C ARG A 408 21.83 -21.86 -33.60
N THR A 409 22.31 -20.83 -32.93
CA THR A 409 21.86 -19.42 -33.07
C THR A 409 23.08 -18.53 -33.23
N ASP A 410 22.89 -17.26 -33.62
CA ASP A 410 23.98 -16.30 -33.82
C ASP A 410 24.82 -16.07 -32.55
N GLY A 411 24.25 -16.32 -31.36
CA GLY A 411 24.90 -16.21 -30.06
C GLY A 411 25.42 -17.52 -29.44
N GLY A 412 25.30 -18.67 -30.12
CA GLY A 412 25.79 -19.96 -29.58
C GLY A 412 24.87 -21.16 -29.87
N ALA A 413 24.72 -22.05 -28.89
CA ALA A 413 23.78 -23.18 -28.96
C ALA A 413 22.64 -23.01 -27.97
N LEU A 414 21.45 -22.80 -28.50
CA LEU A 414 20.21 -22.71 -27.74
C LEU A 414 19.70 -24.12 -27.42
N VAL A 415 19.62 -24.43 -26.14
CA VAL A 415 19.14 -25.71 -25.63
C VAL A 415 17.81 -25.47 -24.92
N ARG A 416 16.80 -26.25 -25.29
CA ARG A 416 15.47 -26.23 -24.69
C ARG A 416 15.06 -27.64 -24.29
N GLY A 417 14.35 -27.78 -23.20
CA GLY A 417 13.80 -29.07 -22.82
C GLY A 417 12.67 -28.95 -21.83
N GLN A 418 12.13 -30.11 -21.47
CA GLN A 418 11.04 -30.24 -20.52
C GLN A 418 11.21 -31.50 -19.69
N LEU A 419 11.06 -31.36 -18.38
CA LEU A 419 10.98 -32.44 -17.41
C LEU A 419 9.54 -32.55 -16.90
N GLN A 420 8.96 -33.73 -17.04
CA GLN A 420 7.60 -34.03 -16.63
C GLN A 420 7.52 -35.44 -16.04
N THR A 421 6.45 -35.76 -15.32
CA THR A 421 6.14 -37.14 -14.96
C THR A 421 5.76 -37.93 -16.22
N VAL A 422 5.82 -39.26 -16.16
CA VAL A 422 5.31 -40.11 -17.26
C VAL A 422 3.81 -39.89 -17.50
N ALA A 423 3.06 -39.45 -16.49
CA ALA A 423 1.64 -39.08 -16.61
C ALA A 423 1.43 -37.71 -17.30
N GLY A 424 2.49 -36.92 -17.47
CA GLY A 424 2.46 -35.62 -18.16
C GLY A 424 2.44 -34.41 -17.23
N ASP A 425 2.55 -34.60 -15.92
CA ASP A 425 2.57 -33.48 -14.97
C ASP A 425 3.92 -32.76 -15.01
N PRO A 426 3.95 -31.42 -15.03
CA PRO A 426 5.19 -30.67 -15.07
C PRO A 426 5.97 -30.81 -13.76
N VAL A 427 7.28 -31.05 -13.86
CA VAL A 427 8.17 -31.08 -12.68
C VAL A 427 8.79 -29.71 -12.49
N THR A 428 8.32 -28.97 -11.49
CA THR A 428 8.69 -27.55 -11.27
C THR A 428 9.90 -27.38 -10.36
N GLY A 429 10.76 -26.40 -10.67
CA GLY A 429 11.83 -25.92 -9.79
C GLY A 429 12.93 -26.95 -9.53
N ARG A 430 13.17 -27.88 -10.47
CA ARG A 430 14.16 -28.94 -10.31
C ARG A 430 15.37 -28.71 -11.20
N PRO A 431 16.59 -29.01 -10.70
CA PRO A 431 17.82 -28.82 -11.45
C PRO A 431 18.01 -29.91 -12.50
N VAL A 432 18.20 -29.52 -13.76
CA VAL A 432 18.63 -30.38 -14.87
C VAL A 432 20.07 -30.05 -15.21
N ARG A 433 20.93 -31.08 -15.26
CA ARG A 433 22.32 -30.94 -15.70
C ARG A 433 22.38 -31.10 -17.21
N LEU A 434 22.91 -30.10 -17.89
CA LEU A 434 23.13 -30.09 -19.34
C LEU A 434 24.62 -30.22 -19.62
N GLN A 435 24.99 -31.15 -20.49
CA GLN A 435 26.34 -31.35 -20.97
C GLN A 435 26.40 -31.25 -22.49
N ILE A 436 27.24 -30.37 -23.02
CA ILE A 436 27.49 -30.22 -24.46
C ILE A 436 28.90 -30.71 -24.80
N GLY A 437 28.98 -31.76 -25.61
CA GLY A 437 30.23 -32.40 -25.99
C GLY A 437 31.06 -32.86 -24.78
N ALA A 438 32.38 -32.68 -24.85
CA ALA A 438 33.32 -33.14 -23.83
C ALA A 438 33.62 -32.11 -22.71
N GLY A 439 33.09 -30.88 -22.77
CA GLY A 439 33.59 -29.80 -21.91
C GLY A 439 32.54 -28.85 -21.31
N GLY A 440 31.44 -28.54 -21.99
CA GLY A 440 30.47 -27.58 -21.46
C GLY A 440 29.47 -28.26 -20.53
N THR A 441 29.43 -27.90 -19.25
CA THR A 441 28.39 -28.36 -18.30
C THR A 441 27.69 -27.16 -17.68
N GLN A 442 26.37 -27.15 -17.69
CA GLN A 442 25.55 -26.13 -17.03
C GLN A 442 24.42 -26.79 -16.25
N ARG A 443 23.97 -26.14 -15.18
CA ARG A 443 22.74 -26.51 -14.46
C ARG A 443 21.68 -25.47 -14.74
N VAL A 444 20.47 -25.93 -15.06
CA VAL A 444 19.30 -25.08 -15.28
C VAL A 444 18.16 -25.59 -14.41
N GLU A 445 17.30 -24.70 -13.94
CA GLU A 445 16.11 -25.09 -13.19
C GLU A 445 14.89 -25.11 -14.11
N THR A 446 13.99 -26.07 -13.89
CA THR A 446 12.72 -26.11 -14.58
C THR A 446 11.78 -25.03 -14.05
N ASN A 447 11.05 -24.37 -14.94
CA ASN A 447 10.01 -23.42 -14.56
C ASN A 447 8.70 -24.13 -14.12
N ARG A 448 7.65 -23.36 -13.87
CA ARG A 448 6.31 -23.85 -13.45
C ARG A 448 5.65 -24.85 -14.42
N ASN A 449 6.07 -24.87 -15.68
CA ASN A 449 5.57 -25.78 -16.71
C ASN A 449 6.53 -26.96 -16.96
N GLY A 450 7.55 -27.12 -16.10
CA GLY A 450 8.58 -28.13 -16.22
C GLY A 450 9.59 -27.87 -17.35
N SER A 451 9.55 -26.71 -18.01
CA SER A 451 10.45 -26.40 -19.12
C SER A 451 11.69 -25.63 -18.66
N PHE A 452 12.77 -25.75 -19.43
CA PHE A 452 14.02 -25.01 -19.23
C PHE A 452 14.59 -24.56 -20.57
N GLN A 453 15.35 -23.46 -20.53
CA GLN A 453 16.05 -22.93 -21.69
C GLN A 453 17.40 -22.34 -21.25
N THR A 454 18.46 -22.59 -22.01
CA THR A 454 19.75 -21.93 -21.84
C THR A 454 20.49 -21.79 -23.16
N VAL A 455 21.49 -20.91 -23.21
CA VAL A 455 22.41 -20.74 -24.33
C VAL A 455 23.80 -21.15 -23.89
N PHE A 456 24.41 -22.09 -24.61
CA PHE A 456 25.83 -22.39 -24.47
C PHE A 456 26.63 -21.50 -25.43
N GLU A 457 27.56 -20.72 -24.90
CA GLU A 457 28.44 -19.90 -25.70
C GLU A 457 29.38 -20.77 -26.54
N ASN A 458 29.38 -20.51 -27.85
CA ASN A 458 30.40 -20.95 -28.80
C ASN A 458 30.89 -22.41 -28.65
N PRO A 459 30.03 -23.43 -28.87
CA PRO A 459 30.47 -24.81 -28.93
C PRO A 459 31.40 -25.00 -30.14
N GLN A 460 32.70 -24.94 -29.92
CA GLN A 460 33.73 -24.99 -30.96
C GLN A 460 33.58 -26.25 -31.82
N GLY A 461 33.45 -26.07 -33.14
CA GLY A 461 33.50 -27.16 -34.12
C GLY A 461 32.52 -27.05 -35.29
N ASN A 462 32.97 -27.49 -36.46
CA ASN A 462 32.15 -27.78 -37.66
C ASN A 462 31.61 -29.22 -37.62
N GLU A 463 31.53 -29.82 -36.43
CA GLU A 463 31.10 -31.19 -36.21
C GLU A 463 29.79 -31.19 -35.43
N SER A 464 29.01 -32.26 -35.59
CA SER A 464 27.80 -32.45 -34.80
C SER A 464 28.15 -32.73 -33.35
N VAL A 465 27.60 -31.96 -32.42
CA VAL A 465 27.87 -32.10 -30.97
C VAL A 465 26.65 -32.71 -30.28
N THR A 466 26.87 -33.66 -29.37
CA THR A 466 25.78 -34.23 -28.56
C THR A 466 25.54 -33.35 -27.33
N VAL A 467 24.28 -32.98 -27.11
CA VAL A 467 23.79 -32.36 -25.89
C VAL A 467 23.09 -33.43 -25.06
N THR A 468 23.58 -33.68 -23.86
CA THR A 468 22.98 -34.62 -22.91
C THR A 468 22.35 -33.83 -21.77
N ALA A 469 21.06 -34.01 -21.54
CA ALA A 469 20.33 -33.51 -20.39
C ALA A 469 20.13 -34.66 -19.39
N THR A 470 20.46 -34.44 -18.13
CA THR A 470 20.33 -35.44 -17.06
C THR A 470 19.62 -34.80 -15.87
N TYR A 471 18.51 -35.42 -15.47
CA TYR A 471 17.88 -35.24 -14.17
C TYR A 471 18.26 -36.43 -13.29
N ASP A 472 19.09 -36.17 -12.29
CA ASP A 472 19.56 -37.13 -11.30
C ASP A 472 19.82 -36.35 -10.02
N GLU A 473 18.83 -36.35 -9.14
CA GLU A 473 18.87 -35.57 -7.91
C GLU A 473 18.69 -36.52 -6.73
N PRO A 474 19.67 -36.61 -5.82
CA PRO A 474 19.49 -37.41 -4.62
C PRO A 474 18.48 -36.71 -3.69
N ARG A 475 17.71 -37.48 -2.93
CA ARG A 475 16.71 -36.99 -1.96
C ARG A 475 15.50 -36.31 -2.62
N THR A 476 14.78 -37.10 -3.41
CA THR A 476 13.53 -36.73 -4.09
C THR A 476 12.65 -37.98 -4.20
N ASN A 477 11.36 -37.81 -4.49
CA ASN A 477 10.47 -38.88 -4.89
C ASN A 477 10.31 -38.97 -6.41
N LEU A 478 11.14 -38.28 -7.18
CA LEU A 478 11.14 -38.31 -8.63
C LEU A 478 12.20 -39.28 -9.15
N GLY A 479 11.81 -40.14 -10.08
CA GLY A 479 12.76 -41.01 -10.77
C GLY A 479 13.73 -40.23 -11.66
N ASN A 480 14.93 -40.76 -11.85
CA ASN A 480 15.95 -40.17 -12.72
C ASN A 480 15.53 -40.23 -14.20
N ALA A 481 15.99 -39.24 -14.99
CA ALA A 481 15.76 -39.22 -16.44
C ALA A 481 16.95 -38.65 -17.20
N THR A 482 17.16 -39.14 -18.43
CA THR A 482 18.24 -38.67 -19.31
C THR A 482 17.72 -38.56 -20.73
N ALA A 483 18.11 -37.50 -21.43
CA ALA A 483 17.75 -37.24 -22.81
C ALA A 483 18.95 -36.71 -23.59
N THR A 484 19.00 -37.01 -24.89
CA THR A 484 20.08 -36.54 -25.77
C THR A 484 19.52 -35.87 -27.00
N ALA A 485 20.11 -34.75 -27.41
CA ALA A 485 19.86 -34.09 -28.69
C ALA A 485 21.17 -33.89 -29.45
N THR A 486 21.09 -33.89 -30.78
CA THR A 486 22.25 -33.61 -31.63
C THR A 486 22.18 -32.18 -32.13
N LEU A 487 23.18 -31.38 -31.81
CA LEU A 487 23.42 -30.08 -32.42
C LEU A 487 24.13 -30.29 -33.75
N ALA A 488 23.49 -29.98 -34.87
CA ALA A 488 24.08 -30.16 -36.20
C ALA A 488 25.34 -29.29 -36.42
N ALA A 489 26.25 -29.78 -37.24
CA ALA A 489 27.39 -29.02 -37.72
C ALA A 489 26.93 -27.74 -38.45
N GLY A 490 27.61 -26.62 -38.19
CA GLY A 490 27.36 -25.40 -38.97
C GLY A 490 27.75 -25.62 -40.42
N SER A 491 26.81 -25.40 -41.35
CA SER A 491 27.15 -25.32 -42.76
C SER A 491 28.03 -24.08 -42.96
N GLY A 492 29.32 -24.29 -43.20
CA GLY A 492 30.16 -23.27 -43.83
C GLY A 492 29.51 -22.84 -45.13
N GLY A 493 29.47 -21.53 -45.38
CA GLY A 493 28.82 -20.93 -46.55
C GLY A 493 29.25 -21.60 -47.86
N GLY A 494 28.31 -22.30 -48.50
CA GLY A 494 28.42 -22.80 -49.86
C GLY A 494 27.12 -22.46 -50.58
N ASN A 495 27.22 -21.72 -51.69
CA ASN A 495 26.10 -21.26 -52.50
C ASN A 495 25.03 -22.36 -52.70
N PRO A 496 23.73 -22.01 -52.65
CA PRO A 496 22.68 -22.96 -52.99
C PRO A 496 22.68 -23.25 -54.50
N PRO A 497 22.47 -24.51 -54.94
CA PRO A 497 21.96 -24.75 -56.27
C PRO A 497 20.52 -24.23 -56.34
N VAL A 498 20.29 -23.35 -57.30
CA VAL A 498 18.98 -22.83 -57.68
C VAL A 498 18.09 -24.01 -58.09
N GLY A 499 16.93 -24.19 -57.43
CA GLY A 499 16.00 -25.25 -57.82
C GLY A 499 14.74 -25.37 -56.96
N SER A 500 13.70 -24.68 -57.42
CA SER A 500 12.27 -24.97 -57.23
C SER A 500 11.57 -24.54 -55.94
N ASP A 501 10.52 -23.75 -56.14
CA ASP A 501 9.56 -23.23 -55.18
C ASP A 501 8.97 -24.28 -54.22
N GLY A 502 8.85 -23.92 -52.94
CA GLY A 502 8.14 -24.74 -51.95
C GLY A 502 8.21 -24.16 -50.52
N ASN A 503 7.20 -23.41 -50.15
CA ASN A 503 6.93 -22.87 -48.80
C ASN A 503 7.03 -23.94 -47.68
N PRO A 504 7.88 -23.80 -46.63
CA PRO A 504 7.92 -24.74 -45.51
C PRO A 504 7.12 -24.20 -44.32
N ALA A 505 5.79 -24.17 -44.45
CA ALA A 505 4.86 -24.09 -43.31
C ALA A 505 4.23 -25.46 -42.98
N ALA A 506 4.80 -26.56 -43.49
CA ALA A 506 4.23 -27.90 -43.36
C ALA A 506 5.32 -28.96 -43.17
N ALA A 507 5.79 -29.14 -41.93
CA ALA A 507 6.60 -30.31 -41.54
C ALA A 507 6.19 -30.90 -40.17
N PHE A 508 4.96 -30.63 -39.72
CA PHE A 508 4.31 -31.40 -38.67
C PHE A 508 3.01 -31.98 -39.22
N ARG A 509 3.13 -33.08 -39.99
CA ARG A 509 2.07 -34.09 -40.11
C ARG A 509 2.59 -35.38 -40.76
N ASN A 510 2.44 -36.46 -39.98
CA ASN A 510 2.39 -37.88 -40.33
C ASN A 510 3.69 -38.68 -40.57
N ALA A 511 4.08 -39.43 -39.53
CA ALA A 511 4.28 -40.87 -39.66
C ALA A 511 3.43 -41.59 -38.59
N VAL A 512 2.69 -42.60 -39.04
CA VAL A 512 1.51 -43.22 -38.43
C VAL A 512 1.87 -44.53 -37.73
N ILE A 513 1.42 -44.71 -36.50
CA ILE A 513 0.88 -45.97 -35.96
C ILE A 513 -0.27 -45.49 -35.04
N GLY A 514 -1.56 -45.60 -35.32
CA GLY A 514 -2.29 -46.74 -35.86
C GLY A 514 -3.13 -47.34 -34.72
N SER A 515 -4.24 -46.70 -34.34
CA SER A 515 -5.43 -47.34 -33.75
C SER A 515 -6.59 -46.36 -33.61
N SER A 516 -7.72 -46.79 -34.17
CA SER A 516 -8.97 -46.07 -34.38
C SER A 516 -9.84 -46.11 -33.12
N TRP A 517 -10.45 -44.96 -32.79
CA TRP A 517 -11.68 -44.86 -32.01
C TRP A 517 -12.17 -43.40 -32.00
N LEU A 518 -13.25 -43.17 -32.74
CA LEU A 518 -14.23 -42.11 -32.47
C LEU A 518 -15.12 -42.60 -31.31
N PRO A 519 -15.71 -41.69 -30.52
CA PRO A 519 -17.05 -41.24 -30.90
C PRO A 519 -17.28 -39.73 -30.80
N VAL A 520 -18.23 -39.31 -31.62
CA VAL A 520 -18.91 -38.02 -31.70
C VAL A 520 -19.89 -37.87 -30.53
N PHE A 521 -19.85 -36.76 -29.81
CA PHE A 521 -20.96 -35.99 -29.20
C PHE A 521 -20.38 -34.59 -28.93
N GLY A 522 -20.96 -33.44 -29.23
CA GLY A 522 -22.36 -33.07 -29.46
C GLY A 522 -22.71 -31.90 -28.54
N GLY A 523 -23.01 -30.72 -29.11
CA GLY A 523 -23.59 -29.55 -28.43
C GLY A 523 -22.57 -28.54 -27.90
N GLY A 524 -22.60 -27.24 -28.19
CA GLY A 524 -23.62 -26.38 -28.77
C GLY A 524 -24.18 -25.41 -27.72
N VAL A 525 -24.26 -24.11 -28.09
CA VAL A 525 -25.03 -23.01 -27.45
C VAL A 525 -24.28 -22.39 -26.24
N ALA A 526 -24.12 -21.09 -26.00
CA ALA A 526 -24.59 -19.76 -26.45
C ALA A 526 -23.68 -18.73 -25.72
N LEU A 527 -23.65 -17.41 -25.86
CA LEU A 527 -24.45 -16.36 -26.50
C LEU A 527 -23.56 -15.10 -26.54
N ALA A 528 -23.78 -14.26 -27.53
CA ALA A 528 -23.19 -12.93 -27.67
C ALA A 528 -23.93 -11.86 -26.83
N VAL A 529 -23.43 -10.61 -26.95
CA VAL A 529 -24.09 -9.28 -26.71
C VAL A 529 -23.74 -8.61 -25.37
N VAL A 530 -23.42 -7.32 -25.21
CA VAL A 530 -22.89 -6.18 -26.00
C VAL A 530 -22.96 -4.94 -25.09
N VAL A 531 -21.96 -4.06 -25.16
CA VAL A 531 -22.00 -2.56 -25.12
C VAL A 531 -22.46 -1.77 -23.87
N ALA A 532 -21.52 -0.91 -23.45
CA ALA A 532 -21.54 0.52 -23.11
C ALA A 532 -22.71 1.22 -22.37
N ALA A 533 -22.27 2.01 -21.37
CA ALA A 533 -22.61 3.40 -21.02
C ALA A 533 -24.05 3.91 -21.23
N TRP A 534 -24.66 4.44 -20.16
CA TRP A 534 -24.91 5.89 -20.02
C TRP A 534 -25.50 6.29 -18.64
N PHE A 535 -25.30 7.56 -18.32
CA PHE A 535 -25.99 8.36 -17.29
C PHE A 535 -27.53 8.31 -17.41
N ILE A 536 -28.23 8.57 -16.30
CA ILE A 536 -29.33 9.55 -16.13
C ILE A 536 -30.03 9.32 -14.77
N VAL A 537 -30.13 10.40 -13.97
CA VAL A 537 -31.14 10.59 -12.92
C VAL A 537 -32.38 11.23 -13.55
N PRO A 538 -33.61 10.90 -13.11
CA PRO A 538 -34.49 11.99 -12.72
C PRO A 538 -35.29 11.72 -11.43
N ARG A 539 -35.63 12.84 -10.80
CA ARG A 539 -36.48 13.03 -9.61
C ARG A 539 -37.94 12.55 -9.79
N VAL A 540 -38.61 12.52 -8.63
CA VAL A 540 -39.98 13.00 -8.30
C VAL A 540 -41.00 11.91 -7.90
N ARG A 541 -41.42 11.93 -6.62
CA ARG A 541 -42.80 12.14 -6.08
C ARG A 541 -42.98 11.39 -4.75
N GLN A 542 -43.09 12.10 -3.62
CA GLN A 542 -44.32 12.71 -3.08
C GLN A 542 -45.16 11.70 -2.27
N SER A 543 -45.19 11.89 -0.96
CA SER A 543 -46.32 11.50 -0.10
C SER A 543 -46.54 12.64 0.89
N ARG A 544 -47.78 13.11 0.92
CA ARG A 544 -48.27 14.31 1.59
C ARG A 544 -49.18 13.86 2.74
N GLU A 545 -49.14 14.66 3.81
CA GLU A 545 -50.21 14.93 4.78
C GLU A 545 -50.67 13.83 5.75
N THR A 546 -50.40 14.06 7.04
CA THR A 546 -51.50 14.25 7.99
C THR A 546 -51.13 15.35 8.99
N ASP A 547 -52.05 16.29 9.12
CA ASP A 547 -51.99 17.54 9.87
C ASP A 547 -52.64 17.35 11.26
N SER A 548 -52.09 17.99 12.30
CA SER A 548 -52.82 18.48 13.49
C SER A 548 -51.90 19.27 14.45
N PRO A 549 -52.43 20.26 15.19
CA PRO A 549 -51.69 21.48 15.56
C PRO A 549 -51.37 21.63 17.08
N VAL A 550 -50.28 22.38 17.34
CA VAL A 550 -49.85 23.30 18.44
C VAL A 550 -50.49 23.18 19.86
N PRO A 551 -49.73 23.47 20.95
CA PRO A 551 -49.60 24.88 21.37
C PRO A 551 -48.19 25.33 21.75
N THR A 552 -48.02 26.63 21.55
CA THR A 552 -46.96 27.56 21.97
C THR A 552 -46.75 27.54 23.48
N GLU A 553 -45.49 27.54 23.92
CA GLU A 553 -45.11 28.16 25.18
C GLU A 553 -43.85 29.03 24.95
N THR A 554 -44.07 30.31 25.16
CA THR A 554 -43.09 31.38 25.24
C THR A 554 -42.55 31.34 26.67
N ASP A 555 -41.24 31.30 26.86
CA ASP A 555 -40.65 31.89 28.07
C ASP A 555 -39.33 32.59 27.74
N ASP A 556 -39.37 33.89 28.02
CA ASP A 556 -38.28 34.84 28.09
C ASP A 556 -37.48 34.56 29.37
N THR A 557 -36.15 34.41 29.30
CA THR A 557 -35.30 34.91 30.40
C THR A 557 -33.86 35.17 29.95
N SER A 558 -33.46 36.43 30.14
CA SER A 558 -32.12 36.95 29.96
C SER A 558 -31.10 36.43 30.98
N MET A 559 -29.86 36.35 30.52
CA MET A 559 -28.58 36.70 31.17
C MET A 559 -28.37 36.32 32.65
N THR A 560 -27.39 35.44 32.90
CA THR A 560 -26.28 35.73 33.83
C THR A 560 -25.06 34.92 33.40
N ASP A 561 -24.03 35.66 33.02
CA ASP A 561 -22.65 35.29 32.76
C ASP A 561 -21.96 34.81 34.05
N PRO A 562 -21.14 33.74 34.00
CA PRO A 562 -19.92 33.76 34.77
C PRO A 562 -18.72 33.32 33.93
N ASN A 563 -17.94 34.33 33.52
CA ASN A 563 -16.48 34.32 33.43
C ASN A 563 -15.80 33.29 34.36
N PRO A 564 -14.96 32.41 33.80
CA PRO A 564 -13.71 32.06 34.43
C PRO A 564 -12.56 32.39 33.49
N SER A 565 -11.71 33.29 33.95
CA SER A 565 -10.42 33.58 33.37
C SER A 565 -9.59 32.29 33.30
N ALA A 566 -9.35 31.83 32.08
CA ALA A 566 -8.25 30.93 31.76
C ALA A 566 -7.35 31.67 30.78
N THR A 567 -6.08 31.79 31.14
CA THR A 567 -5.04 32.41 30.34
C THR A 567 -4.86 31.58 29.06
N SER A 568 -5.48 32.04 27.97
CA SER A 568 -5.16 31.58 26.62
C SER A 568 -3.72 31.97 26.32
N SER A 569 -2.85 30.98 26.21
CA SER A 569 -1.65 31.10 25.39
C SER A 569 -2.16 31.14 23.95
N ASP A 570 -2.20 32.33 23.37
CA ASP A 570 -2.51 32.56 21.96
C ASP A 570 -1.35 31.95 21.13
N GLU A 571 -1.44 30.67 20.76
CA GLU A 571 -0.73 30.17 19.59
C GLU A 571 -1.60 30.52 18.39
N THR A 572 -1.43 31.77 17.94
CA THR A 572 -2.08 32.33 16.77
C THR A 572 -1.70 31.48 15.55
N THR A 573 -2.69 30.94 14.84
CA THR A 573 -2.50 30.40 13.49
C THR A 573 -1.75 31.47 12.66
N PRO A 574 -0.67 31.12 11.94
CA PRO A 574 0.08 32.11 11.18
C PRO A 574 -0.85 32.80 10.19
N THR A 575 -0.84 34.13 10.24
CA THR A 575 -1.67 34.97 9.38
C THR A 575 -1.29 34.74 7.91
N PHE A 576 -2.15 35.16 6.98
CA PHE A 576 -1.79 35.15 5.55
C PHE A 576 -0.45 35.84 5.32
N GLU A 577 -0.22 36.95 6.03
CA GLU A 577 0.99 37.75 5.98
C GLU A 577 2.21 36.93 6.41
N ASP A 578 2.13 36.20 7.53
CA ASP A 578 3.22 35.34 8.03
C ASP A 578 3.55 34.21 7.05
N ARG A 579 2.53 33.57 6.46
CA ARG A 579 2.71 32.48 5.49
C ARG A 579 3.28 32.97 4.16
N ALA A 580 2.73 34.06 3.61
CA ALA A 580 3.17 34.60 2.34
C ALA A 580 4.63 35.11 2.42
N GLU A 581 5.01 35.79 3.51
CA GLU A 581 6.39 36.24 3.71
C GLU A 581 7.35 35.06 3.86
N SER A 582 6.97 34.02 4.61
CA SER A 582 7.79 32.80 4.75
C SER A 582 8.08 32.13 3.41
N TYR A 583 7.07 32.00 2.53
CA TYR A 583 7.26 31.38 1.20
C TYR A 583 8.08 32.25 0.24
N LEU A 584 7.95 33.57 0.32
CA LEU A 584 8.78 34.49 -0.47
C LEU A 584 10.25 34.45 -0.03
N ASP A 585 10.50 34.33 1.28
CA ASP A 585 11.84 34.27 1.87
C ASP A 585 12.53 32.92 1.64
N SER A 586 11.77 31.82 1.64
CA SER A 586 12.30 30.48 1.34
C SER A 586 12.48 30.22 -0.15
N GLY A 587 12.07 31.15 -1.02
CA GLY A 587 12.16 31.01 -2.47
C GLY A 587 11.09 30.10 -3.09
N ASN A 588 10.06 29.73 -2.32
CA ASN A 588 8.94 28.94 -2.80
C ASN A 588 7.83 29.84 -3.38
N TYR A 589 8.13 30.39 -4.57
CA TYR A 589 7.28 31.36 -5.26
C TYR A 589 5.93 30.79 -5.72
N ASP A 590 5.88 29.49 -6.01
CA ASP A 590 4.64 28.79 -6.36
C ASP A 590 3.70 28.72 -5.16
N ALA A 591 4.21 28.35 -3.98
CA ALA A 591 3.45 28.34 -2.74
C ALA A 591 2.94 29.75 -2.36
N ALA A 592 3.79 30.78 -2.52
CA ALA A 592 3.39 32.16 -2.29
C ALA A 592 2.22 32.59 -3.19
N ALA A 593 2.24 32.19 -4.48
CA ALA A 593 1.15 32.44 -5.42
C ALA A 593 -0.14 31.67 -5.07
N MET A 594 -0.03 30.42 -4.61
CA MET A 594 -1.19 29.62 -4.17
C MET A 594 -1.86 30.21 -2.93
N VAL A 595 -1.08 30.66 -1.94
CA VAL A 595 -1.59 31.30 -0.73
C VAL A 595 -2.24 32.66 -1.04
N ALA A 596 -1.65 33.44 -1.96
CA ALA A 596 -2.22 34.70 -2.45
C ALA A 596 -3.60 34.49 -3.09
N TYR A 597 -3.72 33.51 -3.98
CA TYR A 597 -4.99 33.18 -4.63
C TYR A 597 -6.05 32.66 -3.66
N THR A 598 -5.67 31.79 -2.72
CA THR A 598 -6.62 31.25 -1.73
C THR A 598 -7.19 32.36 -0.85
N THR A 599 -6.36 33.31 -0.42
CA THR A 599 -6.81 34.47 0.36
C THR A 599 -7.80 35.33 -0.40
N VAL A 600 -7.54 35.58 -1.69
CA VAL A 600 -8.44 36.32 -2.57
C VAL A 600 -9.74 35.55 -2.79
N HIS A 601 -9.66 34.24 -3.00
CA HIS A 601 -10.81 33.36 -3.16
C HIS A 601 -11.72 33.41 -1.92
N ASP A 602 -11.15 33.33 -0.71
CA ASP A 602 -11.93 33.36 0.54
C ASP A 602 -12.66 34.69 0.73
N VAL A 603 -11.99 35.82 0.46
CA VAL A 603 -12.60 37.15 0.50
C VAL A 603 -13.78 37.25 -0.48
N LEU A 604 -13.60 36.77 -1.71
CA LEU A 604 -14.64 36.82 -2.74
C LEU A 604 -15.77 35.81 -2.55
N ALA A 605 -15.49 34.65 -1.96
CA ALA A 605 -16.52 33.67 -1.61
C ALA A 605 -17.47 34.24 -0.55
N VAL A 606 -16.94 34.99 0.43
CA VAL A 606 -17.72 35.70 1.45
C VAL A 606 -18.47 36.90 0.87
N GLU A 607 -17.85 37.73 0.03
CA GLU A 607 -18.46 38.94 -0.55
C GLU A 607 -19.55 38.62 -1.61
N ASN A 608 -19.32 37.60 -2.45
CA ASN A 608 -20.14 37.37 -3.66
C ASN A 608 -20.94 36.05 -3.63
N GLY A 609 -20.85 35.27 -2.55
CA GLY A 609 -21.61 34.01 -2.39
C GLY A 609 -21.26 32.96 -3.45
N ILE A 610 -19.99 32.90 -3.85
CA ILE A 610 -19.48 31.99 -4.87
C ILE A 610 -19.34 30.58 -4.25
N ASP A 611 -19.93 29.58 -4.90
CA ASP A 611 -19.86 28.16 -4.49
C ASP A 611 -18.40 27.66 -4.46
N GLN A 612 -18.03 26.84 -3.46
CA GLN A 612 -16.67 26.31 -3.23
C GLN A 612 -16.13 25.44 -4.38
N GLY A 613 -16.94 25.18 -5.41
CA GLY A 613 -16.56 24.44 -6.61
C GLY A 613 -16.32 25.28 -7.88
N ALA A 614 -16.27 26.61 -7.79
CA ALA A 614 -15.98 27.46 -8.94
C ALA A 614 -14.51 27.36 -9.37
N THR A 615 -14.25 27.28 -10.68
CA THR A 615 -12.88 27.34 -11.21
C THR A 615 -12.29 28.75 -11.09
N HIS A 616 -10.96 28.88 -11.08
CA HIS A 616 -10.28 30.16 -10.96
C HIS A 616 -10.65 31.17 -12.08
N TRP A 617 -10.94 30.69 -13.28
CA TRP A 617 -11.47 31.52 -14.38
C TRP A 617 -12.96 31.85 -14.24
N GLU A 618 -13.77 30.95 -13.68
CA GLU A 618 -15.17 31.25 -13.34
C GLU A 618 -15.28 32.27 -12.19
N LEU A 619 -14.32 32.27 -11.25
CA LEU A 619 -14.19 33.29 -10.21
C LEU A 619 -13.97 34.67 -10.83
N LEU A 620 -13.05 34.78 -11.81
CA LEU A 620 -12.78 36.04 -12.52
C LEU A 620 -14.00 36.50 -13.33
N GLN A 621 -14.63 35.59 -14.07
CA GLN A 621 -15.83 35.89 -14.85
C GLN A 621 -16.99 36.36 -13.97
N ARG A 622 -17.27 35.66 -12.86
CA ARG A 622 -18.36 36.02 -11.94
C ARG A 622 -18.08 37.32 -11.20
N SER A 623 -16.82 37.60 -10.85
CA SER A 623 -16.41 38.87 -10.25
C SER A 623 -16.72 40.06 -11.19
N GLN A 624 -16.51 39.87 -12.50
CA GLN A 624 -16.88 40.86 -13.51
C GLN A 624 -18.40 41.05 -13.62
N GLU A 625 -19.17 39.95 -13.59
CA GLU A 625 -20.64 39.97 -13.64
C GLU A 625 -21.27 40.62 -12.38
N HIS A 626 -20.61 40.52 -11.23
CA HIS A 626 -21.01 41.14 -9.96
C HIS A 626 -20.54 42.59 -9.79
N GLY A 627 -19.91 43.19 -10.81
CA GLY A 627 -19.60 44.62 -10.85
C GLY A 627 -18.36 45.03 -10.05
N VAL A 628 -17.39 44.12 -9.88
CA VAL A 628 -16.07 44.47 -9.33
C VAL A 628 -15.41 45.56 -10.20
N PRO A 629 -14.88 46.65 -9.61
CA PRO A 629 -14.22 47.73 -10.35
C PRO A 629 -13.09 47.24 -11.26
N GLU A 630 -12.87 47.91 -12.41
CA GLU A 630 -11.86 47.49 -13.41
C GLU A 630 -10.43 47.40 -12.85
N ASP A 631 -10.08 48.26 -11.89
CA ASP A 631 -8.81 48.23 -11.16
C ASP A 631 -8.69 46.98 -10.29
N ARG A 632 -9.72 46.63 -9.51
CA ARG A 632 -9.75 45.39 -8.71
C ARG A 632 -9.81 44.15 -9.60
N MET A 633 -10.40 44.23 -10.79
CA MET A 633 -10.40 43.14 -11.78
C MET A 633 -9.00 42.85 -12.35
N ALA A 634 -8.20 43.87 -12.61
CA ALA A 634 -6.82 43.69 -13.07
C ALA A 634 -5.92 43.07 -11.98
N ASP A 635 -6.18 43.41 -10.71
CA ASP A 635 -5.51 42.81 -9.56
C ASP A 635 -5.90 41.33 -9.40
N LEU A 636 -7.19 41.00 -9.57
CA LEU A 636 -7.69 39.63 -9.56
C LEU A 636 -7.11 38.78 -10.69
N GLU A 637 -7.05 39.33 -11.91
CA GLU A 637 -6.45 38.66 -13.07
C GLU A 637 -4.98 38.34 -12.82
N THR A 638 -4.22 39.28 -12.24
CA THR A 638 -2.81 39.08 -11.88
C THR A 638 -2.63 37.92 -10.88
N VAL A 639 -3.49 37.83 -9.86
CA VAL A 639 -3.43 36.76 -8.85
C VAL A 639 -3.84 35.41 -9.46
N VAL A 640 -4.88 35.38 -10.30
CA VAL A 640 -5.37 34.17 -10.98
C VAL A 640 -4.35 33.61 -11.97
N GLU A 641 -3.75 34.45 -12.82
CA GLU A 641 -2.74 34.00 -13.80
C GLU A 641 -1.47 33.48 -13.13
N THR A 642 -1.07 34.13 -12.04
CA THR A 642 0.10 33.70 -11.25
C THR A 642 -0.19 32.37 -10.56
N PHE A 643 -1.39 32.18 -10.03
CA PHE A 643 -1.85 30.90 -9.50
C PHE A 643 -1.91 29.82 -10.57
N GLU A 644 -2.44 30.09 -11.76
CA GLU A 644 -2.50 29.10 -12.83
C GLU A 644 -1.10 28.64 -13.24
N THR A 645 -0.16 29.59 -13.29
CA THR A 645 1.25 29.28 -13.52
C THR A 645 1.80 28.38 -12.41
N ALA A 646 1.59 28.72 -11.15
CA ALA A 646 2.06 27.92 -10.01
C ALA A 646 1.43 26.52 -9.94
N ALA A 647 0.15 26.40 -10.30
CA ALA A 647 -0.63 25.19 -10.10
C ALA A 647 -0.60 24.23 -11.29
N PHE A 648 -0.42 24.75 -12.52
CA PHE A 648 -0.60 23.97 -13.75
C PHE A 648 0.51 24.12 -14.78
N ALA A 649 1.37 25.14 -14.69
CA ALA A 649 2.45 25.30 -15.66
C ALA A 649 3.63 24.36 -15.37
N PRO A 650 4.37 23.93 -16.41
CA PRO A 650 5.59 23.14 -16.25
C PRO A 650 6.78 23.95 -15.71
N THR A 651 6.61 25.26 -15.51
CA THR A 651 7.62 26.21 -15.03
C THR A 651 7.13 26.91 -13.78
N SER A 652 7.97 26.99 -12.75
CA SER A 652 7.68 27.71 -11.51
C SER A 652 7.50 29.21 -11.75
N VAL A 653 6.74 29.86 -10.88
CA VAL A 653 6.56 31.31 -10.82
C VAL A 653 7.88 31.97 -10.43
N ASP A 654 8.26 33.01 -11.16
CA ASP A 654 9.42 33.83 -10.79
C ASP A 654 9.10 34.75 -9.61
N ARG A 655 10.11 35.04 -8.79
CA ARG A 655 10.03 35.91 -7.60
C ARG A 655 9.17 37.16 -7.80
N SER A 656 9.41 37.92 -8.86
CA SER A 656 8.71 39.19 -9.12
C SER A 656 7.21 39.02 -9.37
N ARG A 657 6.79 37.87 -9.94
CA ARG A 657 5.38 37.54 -10.15
C ARG A 657 4.72 37.07 -8.86
N ALA A 658 5.41 36.26 -8.06
CA ALA A 658 4.92 35.84 -6.74
C ALA A 658 4.76 37.03 -5.78
N GLU A 659 5.76 37.92 -5.70
CA GLU A 659 5.68 39.16 -4.91
C GLU A 659 4.51 40.04 -5.38
N ALA A 660 4.33 40.19 -6.71
CA ALA A 660 3.20 40.94 -7.26
C ALA A 660 1.85 40.31 -6.88
N ALA A 661 1.71 38.98 -6.96
CA ALA A 661 0.47 38.30 -6.58
C ALA A 661 0.15 38.45 -5.09
N VAL A 662 1.15 38.32 -4.21
CA VAL A 662 0.99 38.52 -2.76
C VAL A 662 0.59 39.97 -2.45
N ASP A 663 1.23 40.95 -3.09
CA ASP A 663 0.90 42.36 -2.90
C ASP A 663 -0.53 42.70 -3.33
N ARG A 664 -0.97 42.20 -4.49
CA ARG A 664 -2.35 42.39 -4.96
C ARG A 664 -3.37 41.67 -4.08
N ALA A 665 -3.07 40.46 -3.61
CA ALA A 665 -3.92 39.76 -2.65
C ALA A 665 -4.07 40.54 -1.34
N ARG A 666 -2.99 41.17 -0.85
CA ARG A 666 -3.01 42.04 0.33
C ARG A 666 -3.90 43.27 0.12
N GLU A 667 -3.80 43.92 -1.05
CA GLU A 667 -4.65 45.06 -1.41
C GLU A 667 -6.13 44.66 -1.46
N ILE A 668 -6.45 43.50 -2.06
CA ILE A 668 -7.82 42.97 -2.15
C ILE A 668 -8.40 42.66 -0.76
N LYS A 669 -7.63 41.99 0.11
CA LYS A 669 -8.02 41.67 1.50
C LYS A 669 -8.28 42.94 2.31
N SER A 670 -7.39 43.94 2.21
CA SER A 670 -7.52 45.21 2.94
C SER A 670 -8.73 46.06 2.53
N ASN A 671 -9.27 45.84 1.33
CA ASN A 671 -10.44 46.53 0.81
C ASN A 671 -11.76 45.79 1.12
N GLY A 672 -11.73 44.50 1.47
CA GLY A 672 -12.89 43.72 1.90
C GLY A 672 -13.26 43.89 3.38
N ASP A 673 -12.30 44.30 4.22
CA ASP A 673 -12.49 44.56 5.66
C ASP A 673 -13.08 45.97 5.98
N ARG A 674 -13.61 46.70 4.99
CA ARG A 674 -14.16 48.07 5.16
C ARG A 674 -15.68 48.19 5.16
#